data_AF-A0A662YBV0-F1
#
_entry.id   AF-A0A662YBV0-F1
#
_cell.length_a   1.000
_cell.length_b   1.000
_cell.length_c   1.000
_cell.angle_alpha   90.00
_cell.angle_beta   90.00
_cell.angle_gamma   90.00
#
_symmetry.space_group_name_H-M   'P 1'
#
loop_
_entity.id
_entity.type
_entity.pdbx_description
1 polymer ?
#
loop_
_entity_poly.entity_id
_entity_poly.type
_entity_poly.pdbx_seq_one_letter_code
_entity_poly.pdbx_strand_id
1 'polypeptide(L)'
;MDITSRLEACGDSAAACVELRALLLGLQPAERFVALQTAVASLGSRLAPVTLEFLAETGDADVAQLELLDLLVQRAAHELQAPADVEQTSQLQQTLVTSFHLAIAELSAPGRAATDRMRWLQWSEHVLHALFASEARDEALQPQDDGEKEGGRREERRWIVSIASGLLRLRDALEEQAEVAANEPPDLKLMTLVFKNLSKMATAFGHTLVLASSSDAVNKQQQQDADEPETDSFSVDDMLSAVVVSIERSAGRLLRAMPEQATDASAVLSAGGLKLLRLYLRAFERQLVAFANALTCELESSVLALVNVTATLLFLLRRSEPQDSSKADQDVRLLLNQALELAEKLAETTNDKEGKQARRFILTLLWHPSDDMLRAVGQRQPADIDNKDVDNTIRWGHLLVLTAFSGSGGGGAATEEGTEHEEEADDDASRAFVVSQLLTRYRACTLRDHESSNAAIELFQELLLGALAKFDSVVELQLLLLKQTLHPDWVQRTLCWEIWRELLCYCWDEALAVQALETLLAVTQWEDDTDAAYVLARGVDDELLQLIAAVYAEMPVGLKDVCLDQATAAIDAICSEGPSHQFTLRMASQLHLLEKLAAAQFLREYDGAEKEAWIAKRLPMCFECCGTVLQLLSSQSSATATQSEDAQGMLRVLDVCLLVLKGVYDDNEPREADVAELSRILVPMVTEALSQLVKPRPDGPRSIGGGRQPATKPTNRSGKLEREAARCVARARETCLCLLTKLGPVVKSNSSNQCVQVMKDVLTLVSQPQLRDQLQDRNGTLVTAALFVKTTLSDIQVAEGDMAVVWQLLLALFQLLFAASRDADPQTSRLSLLLATCFDALYELLAHSNVAGHPQAPLPLLLSGGLKTSFLQHVSRRRMGSAEARKALQTAQTHTRQRLRQLRSVRARAFRERFPEEPLEEQAEAAEAADIPAAGDADAVPNKRRKLDHFVALCKEMQSSLASLGSAEAAANLLDGKELDDATAVLHQLLAKTAAF
;
A
#
# COMPACT_ATOMS: atom_id res chain seq x y z
N MET A 1 42.89 52.33 47.08
CA MET A 1 42.10 53.11 46.10
C MET A 1 41.17 52.13 45.42
N ASP A 2 39.92 52.53 45.27
CA ASP A 2 38.86 51.70 44.68
C ASP A 2 39.17 51.42 43.20
N ILE A 3 38.94 50.20 42.72
CA ILE A 3 39.28 49.77 41.34
C ILE A 3 38.53 50.63 40.31
N THR A 4 37.28 50.95 40.64
CA THR A 4 36.41 51.89 39.91
C THR A 4 37.06 53.26 39.76
N SER A 5 37.57 53.84 40.86
CA SER A 5 38.21 55.17 40.86
C SER A 5 39.50 55.23 40.03
N ARG A 6 40.21 54.10 39.85
CA ARG A 6 41.41 54.01 39.01
C ARG A 6 41.06 53.90 37.53
N LEU A 7 40.05 53.11 37.19
CA LEU A 7 39.55 53.01 35.82
C LEU A 7 38.86 54.30 35.37
N GLU A 8 38.11 54.97 36.24
CA GLU A 8 37.53 56.29 35.98
C GLU A 8 38.61 57.38 35.78
N ALA A 9 39.78 57.25 36.43
CA ALA A 9 40.90 58.19 36.28
C ALA A 9 41.75 57.97 35.00
N CYS A 10 41.53 56.88 34.24
CA CYS A 10 42.23 56.63 32.98
C CYS A 10 41.78 57.61 31.88
N GLY A 11 42.72 58.33 31.25
CA GLY A 11 42.42 59.36 30.25
C GLY A 11 42.01 58.82 28.87
N ASP A 12 42.36 57.58 28.55
CA ASP A 12 42.07 56.92 27.27
C ASP A 12 41.82 55.41 27.44
N SER A 13 41.40 54.74 26.36
CA SER A 13 41.13 53.29 26.34
C SER A 13 42.39 52.46 26.54
N ALA A 14 43.55 52.92 26.06
CA ALA A 14 44.83 52.23 26.22
C ALA A 14 45.27 52.17 27.70
N ALA A 15 45.12 53.26 28.45
CA ALA A 15 45.38 53.28 29.89
C ALA A 15 44.42 52.36 30.66
N ALA A 16 43.15 52.29 30.25
CA ALA A 16 42.18 51.37 30.82
C ALA A 16 42.53 49.89 30.55
N CYS A 17 43.02 49.56 29.35
CA CYS A 17 43.51 48.22 29.02
C CYS A 17 44.73 47.83 29.87
N VAL A 18 45.70 48.73 30.08
CA VAL A 18 46.86 48.51 30.96
C VAL A 18 46.43 48.23 32.40
N GLU A 19 45.47 48.99 32.93
CA GLU A 19 44.95 48.77 34.28
C GLU A 19 44.16 47.46 34.42
N LEU A 20 43.35 47.08 33.43
CA LEU A 20 42.67 45.79 33.40
C LEU A 20 43.66 44.62 33.33
N ARG A 21 44.73 44.72 32.53
CA ARG A 21 45.82 43.72 32.48
C ARG A 21 46.54 43.61 33.84
N ALA A 22 46.81 44.74 34.49
CA ALA A 22 47.41 44.75 35.84
C ALA A 22 46.47 44.11 36.89
N LEU A 23 45.15 44.29 36.74
CA LEU A 23 44.13 43.68 37.59
C LEU A 23 44.08 42.16 37.43
N LEU A 24 44.18 41.66 36.19
CA LEU A 24 44.22 40.23 35.88
C LEU A 24 45.43 39.53 36.51
N LEU A 25 46.60 40.17 36.49
CA LEU A 25 47.84 39.65 37.07
C LEU A 25 47.87 39.73 38.61
N GLY A 26 47.12 40.65 39.21
CA GLY A 26 47.14 40.93 40.65
C GLY A 26 46.13 40.14 41.50
N LEU A 27 45.11 39.52 40.88
CA LEU A 27 43.98 38.91 41.61
C LEU A 27 44.03 37.38 41.64
N GLN A 28 43.70 36.81 42.82
CA GLN A 28 43.49 35.38 43.00
C GLN A 28 42.21 34.91 42.28
N PRO A 29 42.15 33.67 41.76
CA PRO A 29 41.00 33.18 40.99
C PRO A 29 39.63 33.32 41.68
N ALA A 30 39.58 33.22 43.01
CA ALA A 30 38.34 33.31 43.79
C ALA A 30 37.76 34.74 43.90
N GLU A 31 38.58 35.77 43.74
CA GLU A 31 38.16 37.19 43.85
C GLU A 31 38.05 37.87 42.47
N ARG A 32 38.58 37.21 41.44
CA ARG A 32 38.71 37.73 40.08
C ARG A 32 37.38 38.08 39.45
N PHE A 33 36.39 37.19 39.48
CA PHE A 33 35.11 37.40 38.78
C PHE A 33 34.34 38.64 39.25
N VAL A 34 34.20 38.83 40.57
CA VAL A 34 33.45 39.97 41.15
C VAL A 34 34.18 41.30 40.94
N ALA A 35 35.51 41.29 41.08
CA ALA A 35 36.34 42.47 40.86
C ALA A 35 36.34 42.88 39.37
N LEU A 36 36.45 41.92 38.45
CA LEU A 36 36.37 42.18 37.00
C LEU A 36 34.97 42.64 36.58
N GLN A 37 33.90 42.06 37.14
CA GLN A 37 32.53 42.50 36.85
C GLN A 37 32.31 43.96 37.25
N THR A 38 32.83 44.37 38.41
CA THR A 38 32.77 45.75 38.90
C THR A 38 33.63 46.69 38.05
N ALA A 39 34.81 46.25 37.65
CA ALA A 39 35.72 46.98 36.76
C ALA A 39 35.11 47.21 35.37
N VAL A 40 34.57 46.16 34.74
CA VAL A 40 33.92 46.22 33.43
C VAL A 40 32.68 47.13 33.45
N ALA A 41 31.90 47.11 34.53
CA ALA A 41 30.76 48.00 34.70
C ALA A 41 31.13 49.51 34.76
N SER A 42 32.38 49.84 35.11
CA SER A 42 32.87 51.23 35.20
C SER A 42 33.45 51.81 33.90
N LEU A 43 33.47 51.03 32.81
CA LEU A 43 34.08 51.45 31.54
C LEU A 43 33.25 52.49 30.78
N GLY A 44 31.91 52.44 30.87
CA GLY A 44 31.01 53.37 30.20
C GLY A 44 31.28 53.46 28.69
N SER A 45 31.43 54.67 28.15
CA SER A 45 31.71 54.90 26.71
C SER A 45 33.03 54.30 26.21
N ARG A 46 33.94 53.88 27.12
CA ARG A 46 35.21 53.21 26.76
C ARG A 46 35.05 51.71 26.55
N LEU A 47 33.86 51.14 26.77
CA LEU A 47 33.61 49.70 26.68
C LEU A 47 33.92 49.15 25.28
N ALA A 48 33.43 49.78 24.21
CA ALA A 48 33.66 49.36 22.82
C ALA A 48 35.16 49.33 22.44
N PRO A 49 35.94 50.44 22.58
CA PRO A 49 37.35 50.44 22.20
C PRO A 49 38.22 49.54 23.06
N VAL A 50 37.93 49.40 24.37
CA VAL A 50 38.64 48.47 25.26
C VAL A 50 38.38 47.02 24.84
N THR A 51 37.13 46.68 24.51
CA THR A 51 36.78 45.32 24.06
C THR A 51 37.47 44.98 22.74
N LEU A 52 37.53 45.91 21.78
CA LEU A 52 38.26 45.71 20.51
C LEU A 52 39.76 45.47 20.72
N GLU A 53 40.40 46.19 21.65
CA GLU A 53 41.83 45.99 21.94
C GLU A 53 42.10 44.59 22.51
N PHE A 54 41.26 44.11 23.44
CA PHE A 54 41.39 42.76 23.97
C PHE A 54 41.04 41.67 22.95
N LEU A 55 40.10 41.93 22.02
CA LEU A 55 39.76 41.00 20.93
C LEU A 55 40.91 40.83 19.92
N ALA A 56 41.78 41.84 19.74
CA ALA A 56 42.93 41.74 18.86
C ALA A 56 44.06 40.86 19.42
N GLU A 57 44.07 40.60 20.74
CA GLU A 57 45.12 39.85 21.45
C GLU A 57 44.77 38.38 21.68
N THR A 58 43.69 37.86 21.09
CA THR A 58 43.11 36.55 21.44
C THR A 58 43.92 35.33 21.01
N GLY A 59 44.93 35.49 20.14
CA GLY A 59 45.76 34.40 19.63
C GLY A 59 46.63 33.70 20.68
N ASP A 60 47.09 34.43 21.70
CA ASP A 60 47.95 33.92 22.79
C ASP A 60 47.26 34.06 24.18
N ALA A 61 45.92 34.16 24.18
CA ALA A 61 45.19 34.55 25.39
C ALA A 61 45.21 33.45 26.48
N ASP A 62 45.50 33.86 27.71
CA ASP A 62 45.37 32.97 28.88
C ASP A 62 43.91 32.82 29.34
N VAL A 63 43.65 31.85 30.24
CA VAL A 63 42.30 31.58 30.75
C VAL A 63 41.68 32.82 31.42
N ALA A 64 42.49 33.66 32.06
CA ALA A 64 42.02 34.85 32.76
C ALA A 64 41.64 35.98 31.79
N GLN A 65 42.35 36.12 30.68
CA GLN A 65 42.03 37.03 29.59
C GLN A 65 40.73 36.61 28.88
N LEU A 66 40.52 35.31 28.67
CA LEU A 66 39.26 34.81 28.12
C LEU A 66 38.08 35.05 29.07
N GLU A 67 38.27 34.91 30.39
CA GLU A 67 37.24 35.26 31.40
C GLU A 67 36.90 36.76 31.40
N LEU A 68 37.89 37.65 31.22
CA LEU A 68 37.64 39.08 31.08
C LEU A 68 36.89 39.39 29.77
N LEU A 69 37.28 38.76 28.67
CA LEU A 69 36.58 38.90 27.40
C LEU A 69 35.13 38.39 27.48
N ASP A 70 34.87 37.28 28.19
CA ASP A 70 33.50 36.80 28.45
C ASP A 70 32.64 37.91 29.08
N LEU A 71 33.19 38.62 30.09
CA LEU A 71 32.51 39.73 30.76
C LEU A 71 32.37 40.99 29.90
N LEU A 72 33.38 41.32 29.09
CA LEU A 72 33.35 42.47 28.19
C LEU A 72 32.30 42.30 27.09
N VAL A 73 32.26 41.13 26.45
CA VAL A 73 31.27 40.81 25.40
C VAL A 73 29.86 40.75 25.98
N GLN A 74 29.66 40.12 27.14
CA GLN A 74 28.36 40.10 27.82
C GLN A 74 27.89 41.51 28.20
N ARG A 75 28.80 42.36 28.69
CA ARG A 75 28.47 43.74 29.05
C ARG A 75 28.12 44.58 27.81
N ALA A 76 28.90 44.46 26.74
CA ALA A 76 28.63 45.15 25.48
C ALA A 76 27.28 44.74 24.88
N ALA A 77 26.94 43.44 24.94
CA ALA A 77 25.65 42.92 24.52
C ALA A 77 24.48 43.46 25.36
N HIS A 78 24.66 43.59 26.68
CA HIS A 78 23.66 44.18 27.57
C HIS A 78 23.49 45.69 27.35
N GLU A 79 24.58 46.44 27.18
CA GLU A 79 24.52 47.89 26.94
C GLU A 79 23.89 48.24 25.59
N LEU A 80 24.09 47.41 24.56
CA LEU A 80 23.41 47.61 23.26
C LEU A 80 21.88 47.54 23.39
N GLN A 81 21.35 46.71 24.31
CA GLN A 81 19.91 46.58 24.55
C GLN A 81 19.32 47.74 25.37
N ALA A 82 20.17 48.54 26.04
CA ALA A 82 19.76 49.74 26.78
C ALA A 82 19.66 50.97 25.86
N PRO A 83 18.82 51.98 26.18
CA PRO A 83 18.74 53.20 25.38
C PRO A 83 20.07 53.96 25.44
N ALA A 84 20.75 54.05 24.30
CA ALA A 84 22.06 54.70 24.15
C ALA A 84 22.05 55.68 22.97
N ASP A 85 23.09 56.52 22.88
CA ASP A 85 23.31 57.43 21.76
C ASP A 85 23.57 56.65 20.45
N VAL A 86 23.25 57.24 19.29
CA VAL A 86 23.35 56.58 17.97
C VAL A 86 24.79 56.18 17.66
N GLU A 87 25.75 57.04 18.00
CA GLU A 87 27.19 56.79 17.78
C GLU A 87 27.71 55.66 18.68
N GLN A 88 27.28 55.61 19.94
CA GLN A 88 27.63 54.53 20.87
C GLN A 88 27.01 53.19 20.45
N THR A 89 25.78 53.21 19.93
CA THR A 89 25.08 52.03 19.41
C THR A 89 25.83 51.45 18.21
N SER A 90 26.27 52.29 17.26
CA SER A 90 27.05 51.85 16.09
C SER A 90 28.41 51.24 16.50
N GLN A 91 29.13 51.86 17.43
CA GLN A 91 30.41 51.34 17.93
C GLN A 91 30.26 50.01 18.69
N LEU A 92 29.20 49.87 19.49
CA LEU A 92 28.89 48.61 20.19
C LEU A 92 28.48 47.51 19.20
N GLN A 93 27.66 47.83 18.18
CA GLN A 93 27.32 46.90 17.11
C GLN A 93 28.57 46.40 16.37
N GLN A 94 29.48 47.30 15.97
CA GLN A 94 30.73 46.93 15.31
C GLN A 94 31.59 46.01 16.21
N THR A 95 31.73 46.37 17.48
CA THR A 95 32.48 45.57 18.47
C THR A 95 31.91 44.15 18.61
N LEU A 96 30.57 44.04 18.70
CA LEU A 96 29.91 42.75 18.81
C LEU A 96 30.03 41.92 17.52
N VAL A 97 29.93 42.55 16.34
CA VAL A 97 30.15 41.87 15.06
C VAL A 97 31.58 41.32 14.96
N THR A 98 32.59 42.10 15.38
CA THR A 98 33.98 41.62 15.44
C THR A 98 34.13 40.45 16.43
N SER A 99 33.51 40.51 17.60
CA SER A 99 33.51 39.40 18.56
C SER A 99 32.85 38.13 18.01
N PHE A 100 31.82 38.30 17.17
CA PHE A 100 31.13 37.20 16.52
C PHE A 100 31.97 36.54 15.41
N HIS A 101 32.67 37.33 14.59
CA HIS A 101 33.58 36.77 13.59
C HIS A 101 34.74 36.00 14.22
N LEU A 102 35.28 36.49 15.33
CA LEU A 102 36.28 35.76 16.10
C LEU A 102 35.68 34.43 16.61
N ALA A 103 34.49 34.46 17.22
CA ALA A 103 33.83 33.26 17.69
C ALA A 103 33.56 32.25 16.56
N ILE A 104 33.17 32.69 15.36
CA ILE A 104 33.03 31.82 14.19
C ILE A 104 34.37 31.21 13.78
N ALA A 105 35.43 32.02 13.64
CA ALA A 105 36.74 31.52 13.25
C ALA A 105 37.22 30.43 14.21
N GLU A 106 36.96 30.60 15.50
CA GLU A 106 37.31 29.63 16.54
C GLU A 106 36.43 28.38 16.56
N LEU A 107 35.13 28.52 16.24
CA LEU A 107 34.23 27.37 16.08
C LEU A 107 34.52 26.55 14.82
N SER A 108 35.10 27.17 13.79
CA SER A 108 35.52 26.53 12.54
C SER A 108 36.85 25.77 12.65
N ALA A 109 37.62 25.92 13.74
CA ALA A 109 38.93 25.28 13.88
C ALA A 109 38.83 23.81 14.38
N PRO A 110 39.49 22.84 13.72
CA PRO A 110 39.45 21.43 14.15
C PRO A 110 40.27 21.17 15.42
N GLY A 111 39.76 20.31 16.32
CA GLY A 111 40.55 19.73 17.43
C GLY A 111 40.56 20.48 18.77
N ARG A 112 39.73 21.51 18.98
CA ARG A 112 39.62 22.22 20.28
C ARG A 112 38.86 21.41 21.35
N ALA A 113 39.17 21.67 22.62
CA ALA A 113 38.50 21.07 23.77
C ALA A 113 37.01 21.48 23.86
N ALA A 114 36.17 20.56 24.35
CA ALA A 114 34.71 20.75 24.41
C ALA A 114 34.26 21.96 25.25
N THR A 115 35.04 22.33 26.27
CA THR A 115 34.79 23.49 27.15
C THR A 115 34.94 24.81 26.41
N ASP A 116 35.97 24.93 25.55
CA ASP A 116 36.24 26.15 24.80
C ASP A 116 35.20 26.34 23.70
N ARG A 117 34.76 25.25 23.06
CA ARG A 117 33.69 25.26 22.06
C ARG A 117 32.35 25.75 22.63
N MET A 118 32.02 25.38 23.86
CA MET A 118 30.79 25.87 24.53
C MET A 118 30.84 27.37 24.84
N ARG A 119 32.03 27.90 25.19
CA ARG A 119 32.22 29.35 25.41
C ARG A 119 31.95 30.15 24.13
N TRP A 120 32.58 29.78 23.02
CA TRP A 120 32.39 30.47 21.74
C TRP A 120 30.96 30.36 21.22
N LEU A 121 30.30 29.21 21.41
CA LEU A 121 28.88 29.04 21.12
C LEU A 121 28.01 30.02 21.92
N GLN A 122 28.28 30.15 23.23
CA GLN A 122 27.55 31.10 24.08
C GLN A 122 27.78 32.54 23.61
N TRP A 123 29.01 32.92 23.26
CA TRP A 123 29.27 34.26 22.70
C TRP A 123 28.43 34.52 21.47
N SER A 124 28.44 33.60 20.51
CA SER A 124 27.66 33.74 19.28
C SER A 124 26.16 33.88 19.57
N GLU A 125 25.60 33.09 20.49
CA GLU A 125 24.17 33.19 20.86
C GLU A 125 23.83 34.53 21.55
N HIS A 126 24.67 35.00 22.47
CA HIS A 126 24.44 36.25 23.20
C HIS A 126 24.57 37.47 22.28
N VAL A 127 25.59 37.48 21.42
CA VAL A 127 25.81 38.55 20.43
C VAL A 127 24.64 38.63 19.46
N LEU A 128 24.24 37.51 18.85
CA LEU A 128 23.11 37.49 17.92
C LEU A 128 21.80 37.92 18.59
N HIS A 129 21.57 37.50 19.84
CA HIS A 129 20.40 37.94 20.58
C HIS A 129 20.38 39.47 20.79
N ALA A 130 21.50 40.06 21.18
CA ALA A 130 21.60 41.50 21.41
C ALA A 130 21.43 42.31 20.12
N LEU A 131 22.04 41.87 19.02
CA LEU A 131 21.90 42.51 17.71
C LEU A 131 20.44 42.47 17.21
N PHE A 132 19.78 41.32 17.30
CA PHE A 132 18.35 41.21 16.93
C PHE A 132 17.42 42.02 17.84
N ALA A 133 17.72 42.10 19.14
CA ALA A 133 16.92 42.87 20.08
C ALA A 133 17.08 44.40 19.87
N SER A 134 18.29 44.86 19.50
CA SER A 134 18.53 46.26 19.14
C SER A 134 17.71 46.65 17.92
N GLU A 135 17.77 45.86 16.85
CA GLU A 135 17.06 46.19 15.61
C GLU A 135 15.53 46.17 15.79
N ALA A 136 15.00 45.19 16.51
CA ALA A 136 13.57 45.13 16.81
C ALA A 136 13.08 46.34 17.63
N ARG A 137 13.93 46.91 18.49
CA ARG A 137 13.64 48.14 19.24
C ARG A 137 13.69 49.36 18.33
N ASP A 138 14.68 49.45 17.45
CA ASP A 138 14.85 50.59 16.56
C ASP A 138 13.72 50.64 15.51
N GLU A 139 13.21 49.49 15.07
CA GLU A 139 11.98 49.38 14.25
C GLU A 139 10.70 49.77 15.01
N ALA A 140 10.59 49.44 16.31
CA ALA A 140 9.44 49.83 17.12
C ALA A 140 9.38 51.34 17.44
N LEU A 141 10.52 52.04 17.38
CA LEU A 141 10.63 53.47 17.67
C LEU A 141 10.44 54.37 16.42
N GLN A 142 10.45 53.81 15.20
CA GLN A 142 10.27 54.55 13.95
C GLN A 142 9.34 53.80 12.97
N PRO A 143 8.01 54.02 13.01
CA PRO A 143 7.13 53.52 11.96
C PRO A 143 7.36 54.30 10.66
N GLN A 144 7.39 53.58 9.53
CA GLN A 144 7.41 54.02 8.12
C GLN A 144 7.20 55.54 7.90
N ASP A 145 8.27 56.23 7.50
CA ASP A 145 8.18 57.50 6.78
C ASP A 145 9.02 57.38 5.51
N ASP A 146 8.39 57.71 4.38
CA ASP A 146 8.75 57.28 3.03
C ASP A 146 9.97 58.02 2.44
N GLY A 147 10.77 57.29 1.65
CA GLY A 147 11.37 57.82 0.41
C GLY A 147 12.81 58.33 0.41
N GLU A 148 13.27 59.10 1.41
CA GLU A 148 14.52 59.88 1.23
C GLU A 148 15.70 59.53 2.17
N LYS A 149 15.56 58.54 3.07
CA LYS A 149 16.62 58.12 4.02
C LYS A 149 17.12 56.67 3.86
N GLU A 150 16.89 56.02 2.72
CA GLU A 150 17.36 54.64 2.50
C GLU A 150 18.89 54.51 2.41
N GLY A 151 19.60 55.56 1.94
CA GLY A 151 21.06 55.54 1.78
C GLY A 151 21.82 55.41 3.10
N GLY A 152 21.41 56.15 4.14
CA GLY A 152 22.04 56.09 5.47
C GLY A 152 21.69 54.80 6.23
N ARG A 153 20.44 54.32 6.11
CA ARG A 153 19.99 53.05 6.71
C ARG A 153 20.70 51.81 6.11
N ARG A 154 21.16 51.88 4.85
CA ARG A 154 21.94 50.80 4.22
C ARG A 154 23.32 50.60 4.85
N GLU A 155 23.98 51.67 5.26
CA GLU A 155 25.27 51.57 5.95
C GLU A 155 25.12 51.03 7.37
N GLU A 156 24.05 51.43 8.08
CA GLU A 156 23.72 50.97 9.43
C GLU A 156 23.35 49.47 9.48
N ARG A 157 22.80 48.90 8.41
CA ARG A 157 22.38 47.48 8.33
C ARG A 157 23.42 46.55 7.68
N ARG A 158 24.64 47.03 7.37
CA ARG A 158 25.72 46.23 6.74
C ARG A 158 26.14 45.02 7.58
N TRP A 159 25.99 45.11 8.91
CA TRP A 159 26.30 44.00 9.81
C TRP A 159 25.42 42.76 9.53
N ILE A 160 24.18 42.93 9.06
CA ILE A 160 23.27 41.81 8.76
C ILE A 160 23.88 40.89 7.69
N VAL A 161 24.39 41.46 6.60
CA VAL A 161 25.07 40.70 5.54
C VAL A 161 26.34 40.05 6.08
N SER A 162 27.12 40.79 6.88
CA SER A 162 28.38 40.30 7.45
C SER A 162 28.20 39.11 8.42
N ILE A 163 27.12 39.11 9.21
CA ILE A 163 26.75 37.99 10.07
C ILE A 163 26.29 36.79 9.23
N ALA A 164 25.47 37.01 8.20
CA ALA A 164 24.99 35.95 7.32
C ALA A 164 26.14 35.23 6.61
N SER A 165 27.08 35.98 6.00
CA SER A 165 28.28 35.42 5.36
C SER A 165 29.18 34.70 6.37
N GLY A 166 29.27 35.18 7.61
CA GLY A 166 29.97 34.47 8.69
C GLY A 166 29.36 33.11 9.01
N LEU A 167 28.03 33.04 9.14
CA LEU A 167 27.31 31.80 9.42
C LEU A 167 27.41 30.79 8.26
N LEU A 168 27.42 31.25 7.01
CA LEU A 168 27.65 30.41 5.83
C LEU A 168 29.07 29.82 5.82
N ARG A 169 30.09 30.62 6.11
CA ARG A 169 31.47 30.12 6.25
C ARG A 169 31.63 29.08 7.37
N LEU A 170 30.97 29.30 8.51
CA LEU A 170 30.94 28.32 9.59
C LEU A 170 30.31 27.00 9.13
N ARG A 171 29.18 27.07 8.40
CA ARG A 171 28.52 25.89 7.83
C ARG A 171 29.46 25.09 6.94
N ASP A 172 30.15 25.76 6.02
CA ASP A 172 31.01 25.08 5.05
C ASP A 172 32.18 24.37 5.74
N ALA A 173 32.80 25.03 6.71
CA ALA A 173 33.85 24.43 7.53
C ALA A 173 33.35 23.20 8.31
N LEU A 174 32.13 23.24 8.86
CA LEU A 174 31.56 22.11 9.61
C LEU A 174 31.21 20.91 8.71
N GLU A 175 30.70 21.16 7.50
CA GLU A 175 30.42 20.08 6.54
C GLU A 175 31.71 19.45 6.01
N GLU A 176 32.75 20.25 5.72
CA GLU A 176 34.07 19.75 5.30
C GLU A 176 34.71 18.87 6.39
N GLN A 177 34.65 19.30 7.65
CA GLN A 177 35.11 18.50 8.79
C GLN A 177 34.37 17.16 8.92
N ALA A 178 33.05 17.18 8.71
CA ALA A 178 32.21 15.98 8.75
C ALA A 178 32.51 15.01 7.59
N GLU A 179 32.85 15.53 6.41
CA GLU A 179 33.27 14.72 5.26
C GLU A 179 34.64 14.03 5.50
N VAL A 180 35.61 14.75 6.09
CA VAL A 180 36.95 14.22 6.41
C VAL A 180 36.91 13.15 7.51
N ALA A 181 35.98 13.27 8.47
CA ALA A 181 35.84 12.35 9.61
C ALA A 181 35.11 11.02 9.30
N ALA A 182 35.17 10.53 8.05
CA ALA A 182 34.60 9.24 7.62
C ALA A 182 33.07 9.09 7.85
N ASN A 183 32.29 10.08 7.40
CA ASN A 183 30.81 10.11 7.44
C ASN A 183 30.16 10.28 8.84
N GLU A 184 30.88 10.82 9.83
CA GLU A 184 30.20 11.27 11.06
C GLU A 184 29.26 12.47 10.76
N PRO A 185 28.06 12.53 11.38
CA PRO A 185 27.16 13.67 11.19
C PRO A 185 27.77 14.95 11.81
N PRO A 186 27.59 16.12 11.18
CA PRO A 186 28.05 17.39 11.75
C PRO A 186 27.38 17.66 13.10
N ASP A 187 28.06 18.41 13.97
CA ASP A 187 27.53 18.70 15.31
C ASP A 187 26.20 19.45 15.24
N LEU A 188 25.14 18.78 15.69
CA LEU A 188 23.77 19.29 15.73
C LEU A 188 23.66 20.64 16.44
N LYS A 189 24.44 20.91 17.50
CA LYS A 189 24.37 22.19 18.22
C LYS A 189 24.88 23.34 17.37
N LEU A 190 26.02 23.15 16.68
CA LEU A 190 26.58 24.19 15.82
C LEU A 190 25.75 24.39 14.55
N MET A 191 25.26 23.31 13.94
CA MET A 191 24.34 23.42 12.80
C MET A 191 23.02 24.09 13.21
N THR A 192 22.55 23.86 14.45
CA THR A 192 21.39 24.58 14.99
C THR A 192 21.69 26.07 15.14
N LEU A 193 22.86 26.47 15.65
CA LEU A 193 23.27 27.87 15.71
C LEU A 193 23.21 28.52 14.32
N VAL A 194 23.81 27.87 13.32
CA VAL A 194 23.84 28.36 11.94
C VAL A 194 22.42 28.54 11.40
N PHE A 195 21.69 27.44 11.23
CA PHE A 195 20.44 27.47 10.46
C PHE A 195 19.29 28.15 11.21
N LYS A 196 19.26 28.07 12.56
CA LYS A 196 18.25 28.81 13.34
C LYS A 196 18.39 30.32 13.14
N ASN A 197 19.63 30.83 13.10
CA ASN A 197 19.87 32.26 12.98
C ASN A 197 19.79 32.73 11.51
N LEU A 198 20.30 31.95 10.55
CA LEU A 198 20.07 32.21 9.13
C LEU A 198 18.57 32.29 8.80
N SER A 199 17.76 31.33 9.28
CA SER A 199 16.31 31.41 9.06
C SER A 199 15.64 32.58 9.77
N LYS A 200 16.07 32.96 10.97
CA LYS A 200 15.57 34.16 11.63
C LYS A 200 15.89 35.42 10.82
N MET A 201 17.10 35.51 10.27
CA MET A 201 17.53 36.62 9.42
C MET A 201 16.74 36.68 8.13
N ALA A 202 16.49 35.54 7.47
CA ALA A 202 15.61 35.48 6.30
C ALA A 202 14.21 36.03 6.62
N THR A 203 13.61 35.60 7.74
CA THR A 203 12.25 36.02 8.11
C THR A 203 12.15 37.46 8.58
N ALA A 204 13.15 37.98 9.32
CA ALA A 204 13.10 39.32 9.91
C ALA A 204 13.67 40.39 8.96
N PHE A 205 14.68 40.05 8.16
CA PHE A 205 15.44 41.00 7.35
C PHE A 205 15.50 40.62 5.86
N GLY A 206 14.58 39.76 5.39
CA GLY A 206 14.58 39.23 4.03
C GLY A 206 14.71 40.30 2.95
N HIS A 207 13.94 41.39 3.05
CA HIS A 207 14.02 42.50 2.09
C HIS A 207 15.42 43.16 2.05
N THR A 208 16.06 43.34 3.20
CA THR A 208 17.42 43.91 3.29
C THR A 208 18.45 42.99 2.64
N LEU A 209 18.31 41.67 2.83
CA LEU A 209 19.17 40.66 2.22
C LEU A 209 18.99 40.60 0.69
N VAL A 210 17.75 40.67 0.20
CA VAL A 210 17.42 40.70 -1.24
C VAL A 210 17.96 41.97 -1.91
N LEU A 211 17.82 43.13 -1.26
CA LEU A 211 18.37 44.39 -1.76
C LEU A 211 19.90 44.39 -1.79
N ALA A 212 20.56 43.79 -0.79
CA ALA A 212 22.02 43.65 -0.79
C ALA A 212 22.50 42.75 -1.95
N SER A 213 21.80 41.65 -2.20
CA SER A 213 22.08 40.71 -3.30
C SER A 213 21.96 41.35 -4.68
N SER A 214 21.03 42.29 -4.88
CA SER A 214 20.84 43.00 -6.16
C SER A 214 21.81 44.17 -6.36
N SER A 215 22.21 44.85 -5.28
CA SER A 215 23.19 45.95 -5.33
C SER A 215 24.60 45.48 -5.73
N ASP A 216 25.03 44.31 -5.26
CA ASP A 216 26.34 43.73 -5.61
C ASP A 216 26.41 43.28 -7.09
N ALA A 217 25.28 42.83 -7.67
CA ALA A 217 25.21 42.47 -9.08
C ALA A 217 25.37 43.70 -10.02
N VAL A 218 24.82 44.85 -9.62
CA VAL A 218 24.93 46.11 -10.38
C VAL A 218 26.33 46.73 -10.25
N ASN A 219 26.95 46.66 -9.07
CA ASN A 219 28.33 47.16 -8.86
C ASN A 219 29.38 46.34 -9.62
N LYS A 220 29.23 45.01 -9.72
CA LYS A 220 30.12 44.15 -10.53
C LYS A 220 30.09 44.47 -12.03
N GLN A 221 29.01 45.06 -12.55
CA GLN A 221 28.93 45.52 -13.94
C GLN A 221 29.58 46.89 -14.18
N GLN A 222 29.84 47.67 -13.12
CA GLN A 222 30.49 48.99 -13.21
C GLN A 222 31.96 49.00 -12.74
N GLN A 223 32.41 48.00 -11.97
CA GLN A 223 33.77 47.91 -11.40
C GLN A 223 34.70 46.90 -12.10
N GLN A 224 34.68 46.85 -13.43
CA GLN A 224 35.65 46.04 -14.20
C GLN A 224 37.06 46.69 -14.32
N ASP A 225 37.32 47.84 -13.68
CA ASP A 225 38.53 48.65 -13.91
C ASP A 225 39.31 49.10 -12.64
N ALA A 226 39.15 48.46 -11.46
CA ALA A 226 40.00 48.78 -10.30
C ALA A 226 40.36 47.56 -9.43
N ASP A 227 41.67 47.36 -9.24
CA ASP A 227 42.30 46.40 -8.30
C ASP A 227 42.03 46.80 -6.83
N GLU A 228 40.82 46.55 -6.33
CA GLU A 228 40.52 46.53 -4.89
C GLU A 228 40.22 45.09 -4.42
N PRO A 229 40.58 44.72 -3.17
CA PRO A 229 40.41 43.36 -2.66
C PRO A 229 38.92 42.97 -2.68
N GLU A 230 38.64 41.80 -3.26
CA GLU A 230 37.29 41.22 -3.38
C GLU A 230 36.57 41.26 -2.02
N THR A 231 35.62 42.17 -1.87
CA THR A 231 34.65 42.10 -0.78
C THR A 231 33.76 40.88 -1.04
N ASP A 232 33.77 39.91 -0.11
CA ASP A 232 32.92 38.70 -0.14
C ASP A 232 31.50 39.04 -0.58
N SER A 233 31.17 38.79 -1.85
CA SER A 233 29.86 39.14 -2.41
C SER A 233 28.80 38.21 -1.85
N PHE A 234 27.76 38.75 -1.25
CA PHE A 234 26.70 37.97 -0.63
C PHE A 234 25.53 37.76 -1.61
N SER A 235 25.10 36.52 -1.78
CA SER A 235 23.90 36.18 -2.56
C SER A 235 22.84 35.47 -1.71
N VAL A 236 21.58 35.83 -1.93
CA VAL A 236 20.44 35.09 -1.37
C VAL A 236 20.34 33.69 -1.96
N ASP A 237 20.76 33.50 -3.23
CA ASP A 237 20.84 32.17 -3.85
C ASP A 237 21.87 31.28 -3.11
N ASP A 238 23.03 31.82 -2.70
CA ASP A 238 24.05 31.06 -1.95
C ASP A 238 23.51 30.59 -0.59
N MET A 239 22.70 31.43 0.06
CA MET A 239 22.08 31.11 1.34
C MET A 239 21.08 29.95 1.21
N LEU A 240 20.25 29.95 0.16
CA LEU A 240 19.32 28.84 -0.09
C LEU A 240 20.05 27.58 -0.56
N SER A 241 21.03 27.72 -1.47
CA SER A 241 21.88 26.65 -1.95
C SER A 241 22.60 25.93 -0.81
N ALA A 242 23.08 26.67 0.20
CA ALA A 242 23.68 26.09 1.39
C ALA A 242 22.72 25.18 2.18
N VAL A 243 21.44 25.54 2.30
CA VAL A 243 20.45 24.65 2.93
C VAL A 243 20.18 23.44 2.06
N VAL A 244 19.96 23.64 0.75
CA VAL A 244 19.68 22.57 -0.21
C VAL A 244 20.79 21.51 -0.21
N VAL A 245 22.05 21.94 -0.29
CA VAL A 245 23.22 21.04 -0.25
C VAL A 245 23.30 20.30 1.10
N SER A 246 22.97 20.95 2.23
CA SER A 246 22.96 20.28 3.54
C SER A 246 21.84 19.25 3.67
N ILE A 247 20.68 19.52 3.06
CA ILE A 247 19.57 18.56 2.95
C ILE A 247 20.01 17.33 2.15
N GLU A 248 20.59 17.54 0.96
CA GLU A 248 21.03 16.45 0.08
C GLU A 248 22.14 15.62 0.71
N ARG A 249 23.14 16.26 1.33
CA ARG A 249 24.17 15.56 2.10
C ARG A 249 23.57 14.73 3.24
N SER A 250 22.58 15.27 3.96
CA SER A 250 21.90 14.54 5.03
C SER A 250 21.12 13.33 4.49
N ALA A 251 20.41 13.49 3.37
CA ALA A 251 19.69 12.40 2.71
C ALA A 251 20.66 11.31 2.21
N GLY A 252 21.76 11.70 1.56
CA GLY A 252 22.81 10.78 1.12
C GLY A 252 23.46 10.01 2.27
N ARG A 253 23.72 10.65 3.42
CA ARG A 253 24.22 9.98 4.64
C ARG A 253 23.21 8.94 5.16
N LEU A 254 21.91 9.26 5.17
CA LEU A 254 20.86 8.33 5.57
C LEU A 254 20.78 7.11 4.64
N LEU A 255 20.92 7.31 3.31
CA LEU A 255 20.94 6.21 2.34
C LEU A 255 22.16 5.29 2.52
N ARG A 256 23.37 5.87 2.69
CA ARG A 256 24.62 5.09 2.88
C ARG A 256 24.60 4.22 4.13
N ALA A 257 23.92 4.70 5.18
CA ALA A 257 23.87 4.01 6.46
C ALA A 257 22.94 2.78 6.47
N MET A 258 22.28 2.46 5.34
CA MET A 258 21.30 1.38 5.21
C MET A 258 21.72 0.28 4.21
N PRO A 259 22.90 -0.38 4.35
CA PRO A 259 23.25 -1.53 3.51
C PRO A 259 22.42 -2.78 3.85
N GLU A 260 22.32 -3.71 2.90
CA GLU A 260 21.41 -4.89 2.84
C GLU A 260 21.45 -5.88 4.03
N GLN A 261 22.33 -5.71 5.02
CA GLN A 261 22.56 -6.67 6.11
C GLN A 261 22.72 -6.03 7.51
N ALA A 262 22.46 -4.74 7.69
CA ALA A 262 22.71 -4.07 8.97
C ALA A 262 21.58 -4.33 9.98
N THR A 263 21.84 -5.18 10.99
CA THR A 263 20.98 -5.42 12.15
C THR A 263 20.81 -4.19 13.07
N ASP A 264 21.58 -3.13 12.85
CA ASP A 264 21.62 -1.91 13.68
C ASP A 264 20.99 -0.67 13.01
N ALA A 265 20.05 -0.84 12.08
CA ALA A 265 19.32 0.27 11.45
C ALA A 265 18.64 1.22 12.48
N SER A 266 18.24 0.67 13.64
CA SER A 266 17.67 1.42 14.77
C SER A 266 18.65 2.45 15.36
N ALA A 267 19.95 2.12 15.42
CA ALA A 267 20.95 3.01 16.00
C ALA A 267 21.16 4.26 15.12
N VAL A 268 21.21 4.10 13.79
CA VAL A 268 21.38 5.19 12.81
C VAL A 268 20.18 6.13 12.80
N LEU A 269 18.96 5.59 12.83
CA LEU A 269 17.74 6.40 12.94
C LEU A 269 17.67 7.15 14.28
N SER A 270 18.29 6.61 15.35
CA SER A 270 18.40 7.26 16.66
C SER A 270 19.57 8.27 16.79
N ALA A 271 20.61 8.17 15.96
CA ALA A 271 21.91 8.85 16.10
C ALA A 271 21.98 10.27 15.50
N GLY A 272 20.92 11.06 15.60
CA GLY A 272 20.95 12.50 15.26
C GLY A 272 20.77 12.85 13.77
N GLY A 273 20.88 11.89 12.85
CA GLY A 273 20.66 12.11 11.41
C GLY A 273 19.27 12.65 11.06
N LEU A 274 18.19 12.05 11.59
CA LEU A 274 16.82 12.56 11.40
C LEU A 274 16.60 13.94 12.04
N LYS A 275 17.30 14.25 13.15
CA LYS A 275 17.21 15.56 13.81
C LYS A 275 17.87 16.66 12.98
N LEU A 276 18.99 16.35 12.31
CA LEU A 276 19.64 17.25 11.37
C LEU A 276 18.78 17.50 10.13
N LEU A 277 18.25 16.44 9.51
CA LEU A 277 17.34 16.59 8.37
C LEU A 277 16.12 17.45 8.74
N ARG A 278 15.52 17.23 9.92
CA ARG A 278 14.41 18.06 10.43
C ARG A 278 14.79 19.52 10.59
N LEU A 279 15.98 19.80 11.12
CA LEU A 279 16.50 21.16 11.25
C LEU A 279 16.64 21.82 9.87
N TYR A 280 17.20 21.12 8.90
CA TYR A 280 17.42 21.65 7.55
C TYR A 280 16.11 21.86 6.80
N LEU A 281 15.16 20.93 6.87
CA LEU A 281 13.83 21.11 6.27
C LEU A 281 13.09 22.32 6.85
N ARG A 282 13.17 22.54 8.16
CA ARG A 282 12.61 23.76 8.79
C ARG A 282 13.33 25.04 8.37
N ALA A 283 14.65 24.94 8.17
CA ALA A 283 15.43 26.09 7.74
C ALA A 283 15.08 26.46 6.29
N PHE A 284 14.98 25.44 5.44
CA PHE A 284 14.57 25.53 4.05
C PHE A 284 13.19 26.14 3.92
N GLU A 285 12.21 25.66 4.69
CA GLU A 285 10.86 26.24 4.75
C GLU A 285 10.87 27.75 4.94
N ARG A 286 11.58 28.22 5.97
CA ARG A 286 11.59 29.63 6.35
C ARG A 286 12.32 30.50 5.35
N GLN A 287 13.38 29.97 4.75
CA GLN A 287 14.15 30.70 3.74
C GLN A 287 13.41 30.75 2.40
N LEU A 288 12.80 29.64 1.99
CA LEU A 288 12.00 29.54 0.78
C LEU A 288 10.81 30.51 0.84
N VAL A 289 10.05 30.53 1.94
CA VAL A 289 8.95 31.50 2.11
C VAL A 289 9.45 32.95 2.08
N ALA A 290 10.61 33.24 2.67
CA ALA A 290 11.16 34.59 2.71
C ALA A 290 11.72 35.07 1.36
N PHE A 291 12.21 34.14 0.52
CA PHE A 291 12.96 34.47 -0.69
C PHE A 291 12.28 34.05 -2.00
N ALA A 292 11.18 33.29 -1.97
CA ALA A 292 10.54 32.67 -3.14
C ALA A 292 10.44 33.58 -4.38
N ASN A 293 10.08 34.85 -4.18
CA ASN A 293 9.89 35.82 -5.25
C ASN A 293 11.19 36.44 -5.81
N ALA A 294 12.33 36.26 -5.13
CA ALA A 294 13.64 36.80 -5.50
C ALA A 294 14.60 35.74 -6.08
N LEU A 295 14.22 34.46 -6.06
CA LEU A 295 15.07 33.35 -6.52
C LEU A 295 15.00 33.20 -8.04
N THR A 296 16.16 33.24 -8.71
CA THR A 296 16.24 33.08 -10.17
C THR A 296 16.89 31.77 -10.61
N CYS A 297 17.83 31.21 -9.84
CA CYS A 297 18.63 30.05 -10.25
C CYS A 297 18.45 28.80 -9.35
N GLU A 298 18.12 28.97 -8.08
CA GLU A 298 18.08 27.86 -7.11
C GLU A 298 16.72 27.15 -6.98
N LEU A 299 15.73 27.58 -7.75
CA LEU A 299 14.39 27.00 -7.73
C LEU A 299 14.37 25.55 -8.26
N GLU A 300 15.15 25.27 -9.31
CA GLU A 300 15.32 23.91 -9.86
C GLU A 300 15.97 22.99 -8.82
N SER A 301 17.09 23.43 -8.24
CA SER A 301 17.79 22.68 -7.20
C SER A 301 16.93 22.41 -5.97
N SER A 302 16.08 23.37 -5.59
CA SER A 302 15.11 23.24 -4.51
C SER A 302 14.08 22.13 -4.76
N VAL A 303 13.51 22.09 -5.98
CA VAL A 303 12.54 21.06 -6.38
C VAL A 303 13.19 19.67 -6.43
N LEU A 304 14.38 19.57 -7.04
CA LEU A 304 15.11 18.31 -7.14
C LEU A 304 15.51 17.77 -5.75
N ALA A 305 15.89 18.64 -4.82
CA ALA A 305 16.19 18.26 -3.45
C ALA A 305 14.94 17.76 -2.69
N LEU A 306 13.78 18.40 -2.87
CA LEU A 306 12.51 17.91 -2.30
C LEU A 306 12.16 16.50 -2.80
N VAL A 307 12.32 16.25 -4.11
CA VAL A 307 12.11 14.90 -4.68
C VAL A 307 13.10 13.90 -4.07
N ASN A 308 14.39 14.26 -3.96
CA ASN A 308 15.43 13.40 -3.39
C ASN A 308 15.15 13.04 -1.92
N VAL A 309 14.75 14.01 -1.09
CA VAL A 309 14.42 13.77 0.32
C VAL A 309 13.19 12.89 0.45
N THR A 310 12.14 13.18 -0.32
CA THR A 310 10.90 12.39 -0.33
C THR A 310 11.20 10.94 -0.71
N ALA A 311 12.01 10.73 -1.76
CA ALA A 311 12.47 9.41 -2.18
C ALA A 311 13.27 8.69 -1.08
N THR A 312 14.20 9.40 -0.44
CA THR A 312 15.03 8.87 0.65
C THR A 312 14.17 8.42 1.84
N LEU A 313 13.19 9.23 2.25
CA LEU A 313 12.30 8.90 3.37
C LEU A 313 11.38 7.72 3.03
N LEU A 314 10.88 7.63 1.79
CA LEU A 314 10.12 6.47 1.31
C LEU A 314 10.97 5.19 1.31
N PHE A 315 12.25 5.28 0.91
CA PHE A 315 13.18 4.16 0.98
C PHE A 315 13.38 3.66 2.42
N LEU A 316 13.49 4.58 3.39
CA LEU A 316 13.57 4.23 4.81
C LEU A 316 12.30 3.54 5.33
N LEU A 317 11.11 4.03 4.95
CA LEU A 317 9.83 3.41 5.30
C LEU A 317 9.64 2.02 4.67
N ARG A 318 10.23 1.77 3.50
CA ARG A 318 10.13 0.47 2.83
C ARG A 318 11.00 -0.60 3.50
N ARG A 319 12.13 -0.21 4.11
CA ARG A 319 13.09 -1.13 4.74
C ARG A 319 12.87 -1.37 6.23
N SER A 320 12.02 -0.60 6.89
CA SER A 320 11.57 -0.87 8.26
C SER A 320 10.65 -2.10 8.24
N GLU A 321 11.07 -3.20 8.88
CA GLU A 321 10.24 -4.41 8.97
C GLU A 321 8.90 -4.12 9.65
N PRO A 322 7.79 -4.77 9.25
CA PRO A 322 6.44 -4.49 9.74
C PRO A 322 6.17 -4.99 11.18
N GLN A 323 7.20 -5.17 12.02
CA GLN A 323 7.05 -5.56 13.42
C GLN A 323 6.98 -4.33 14.31
N ASP A 324 5.73 -3.89 14.55
CA ASP A 324 5.30 -2.83 15.48
C ASP A 324 5.81 -1.41 15.14
N SER A 325 4.88 -0.46 14.97
CA SER A 325 5.14 0.94 14.63
C SER A 325 6.22 1.55 15.54
N SER A 326 7.46 1.54 15.08
CA SER A 326 8.56 2.06 15.88
C SER A 326 8.43 3.59 15.91
N LYS A 327 8.87 4.21 17.01
CA LYS A 327 8.92 5.68 17.10
C LYS A 327 9.70 6.31 15.92
N ALA A 328 10.69 5.58 15.40
CA ALA A 328 11.49 6.01 14.25
C ALA A 328 10.65 6.05 12.96
N ASP A 329 9.78 5.08 12.71
CA ASP A 329 8.93 5.07 11.51
C ASP A 329 7.90 6.20 11.55
N GLN A 330 7.36 6.49 12.73
CA GLN A 330 6.50 7.67 12.94
C GLN A 330 7.26 8.97 12.68
N ASP A 331 8.48 9.10 13.20
CA ASP A 331 9.33 10.27 12.96
C ASP A 331 9.69 10.42 11.46
N VAL A 332 9.92 9.32 10.73
CA VAL A 332 10.15 9.33 9.27
C VAL A 332 8.88 9.74 8.52
N ARG A 333 7.70 9.18 8.88
CA ARG A 333 6.41 9.57 8.26
C ARG A 333 6.09 11.05 8.50
N LEU A 334 6.39 11.59 9.68
CA LEU A 334 6.25 13.01 9.98
C LEU A 334 7.16 13.89 9.12
N LEU A 335 8.41 13.48 8.89
CA LEU A 335 9.33 14.22 8.02
C LEU A 335 8.93 14.14 6.55
N LEU A 336 8.36 13.01 6.12
CA LEU A 336 7.86 12.82 4.78
C LEU A 336 6.67 13.76 4.52
N ASN A 337 5.71 13.81 5.44
CA ASN A 337 4.60 14.78 5.38
C ASN A 337 5.13 16.22 5.38
N GLN A 338 6.12 16.54 6.21
CA GLN A 338 6.73 17.87 6.21
C GLN A 338 7.37 18.22 4.84
N ALA A 339 8.02 17.27 4.17
CA ALA A 339 8.59 17.49 2.84
C ALA A 339 7.50 17.75 1.78
N LEU A 340 6.35 17.08 1.88
CA LEU A 340 5.21 17.28 0.98
C LEU A 340 4.50 18.61 1.25
N GLU A 341 4.31 19.00 2.51
CA GLU A 341 3.81 20.33 2.90
C GLU A 341 4.69 21.47 2.36
N LEU A 342 6.00 21.23 2.24
CA LEU A 342 6.92 22.21 1.65
C LEU A 342 6.70 22.37 0.14
N ALA A 343 6.36 21.29 -0.56
CA ALA A 343 6.00 21.35 -1.97
C ALA A 343 4.69 22.14 -2.17
N GLU A 344 3.70 21.96 -1.29
CA GLU A 344 2.47 22.74 -1.27
C GLU A 344 2.73 24.23 -1.01
N LYS A 345 3.53 24.56 0.03
CA LYS A 345 3.91 25.95 0.32
C LYS A 345 4.68 26.62 -0.82
N LEU A 346 5.52 25.88 -1.54
CA LEU A 346 6.20 26.40 -2.73
C LEU A 346 5.20 26.71 -3.86
N ALA A 347 4.13 25.92 -4.00
CA ALA A 347 3.05 26.22 -4.94
C ALA A 347 2.24 27.46 -4.52
N GLU A 348 1.97 27.63 -3.22
CA GLU A 348 1.22 28.78 -2.67
C GLU A 348 1.99 30.10 -2.78
N THR A 349 3.26 30.10 -2.39
CA THR A 349 4.12 31.30 -2.41
C THR A 349 4.40 31.83 -3.81
N THR A 350 4.20 31.01 -4.85
CA THR A 350 4.40 31.40 -6.25
C THR A 350 3.10 31.81 -6.96
N ASN A 351 2.00 32.01 -6.23
CA ASN A 351 0.71 32.42 -6.82
C ASN A 351 0.56 33.94 -7.05
N ASP A 352 1.44 34.77 -6.48
CA ASP A 352 1.43 36.22 -6.70
C ASP A 352 1.76 36.59 -8.17
N LYS A 353 1.39 37.80 -8.61
CA LYS A 353 1.57 38.25 -10.02
C LYS A 353 3.02 38.07 -10.53
N GLU A 354 4.00 38.29 -9.66
CA GLU A 354 5.44 38.13 -9.94
C GLU A 354 5.89 36.65 -9.85
N GLY A 355 5.23 35.84 -9.01
CA GLY A 355 5.53 34.41 -8.81
C GLY A 355 5.02 33.47 -9.92
N LYS A 356 4.08 33.93 -10.77
CA LYS A 356 3.50 33.10 -11.85
C LYS A 356 4.54 32.54 -12.82
N GLN A 357 5.64 33.25 -13.08
CA GLN A 357 6.72 32.78 -13.95
C GLN A 357 7.52 31.65 -13.28
N ALA A 358 7.88 31.81 -12.00
CA ALA A 358 8.56 30.78 -11.21
C ALA A 358 7.68 29.52 -11.11
N ARG A 359 6.37 29.70 -10.91
CA ARG A 359 5.40 28.60 -10.88
C ARG A 359 5.34 27.81 -12.20
N ARG A 360 5.27 28.51 -13.34
CA ARG A 360 5.31 27.86 -14.66
C ARG A 360 6.61 27.08 -14.87
N PHE A 361 7.75 27.64 -14.46
CA PHE A 361 9.03 26.95 -14.54
C PHE A 361 9.04 25.66 -13.70
N ILE A 362 8.55 25.70 -12.45
CA ILE A 362 8.46 24.50 -11.58
C ILE A 362 7.54 23.44 -12.20
N LEU A 363 6.38 23.84 -12.72
CA LEU A 363 5.44 22.92 -13.35
C LEU A 363 6.08 22.23 -14.56
N THR A 364 6.73 22.99 -15.44
CA THR A 364 7.45 22.42 -16.58
C THR A 364 8.51 21.41 -16.12
N LEU A 365 9.27 21.75 -15.07
CA LEU A 365 10.28 20.87 -14.49
C LEU A 365 9.68 19.57 -13.94
N LEU A 366 8.61 19.66 -13.15
CA LEU A 366 7.97 18.50 -12.52
C LEU A 366 7.22 17.63 -13.53
N TRP A 367 6.76 18.16 -14.65
CA TRP A 367 6.08 17.39 -15.70
C TRP A 367 7.02 16.66 -16.66
N HIS A 368 8.35 16.83 -16.53
CA HIS A 368 9.32 16.03 -17.29
C HIS A 368 9.11 14.51 -17.12
N PRO A 369 9.55 13.70 -18.08
CA PRO A 369 9.53 12.25 -17.97
C PRO A 369 10.18 11.77 -16.65
N SER A 370 9.57 10.81 -15.97
CA SER A 370 10.09 10.28 -14.70
C SER A 370 11.47 9.65 -14.85
N ASP A 371 11.85 9.21 -16.05
CA ASP A 371 13.20 8.70 -16.33
C ASP A 371 14.24 9.84 -16.38
N ASP A 372 13.85 11.06 -16.76
CA ASP A 372 14.73 12.24 -16.69
C ASP A 372 14.87 12.73 -15.25
N MET A 373 13.77 12.76 -14.50
CA MET A 373 13.78 13.07 -13.08
C MET A 373 14.63 12.06 -12.30
N LEU A 374 14.52 10.77 -12.63
CA LEU A 374 15.36 9.73 -12.05
C LEU A 374 16.84 9.96 -12.33
N ARG A 375 17.21 10.36 -13.55
CA ARG A 375 18.60 10.70 -13.87
C ARG A 375 19.08 11.92 -13.09
N ALA A 376 18.28 12.98 -13.03
CA ALA A 376 18.64 14.23 -12.35
C ALA A 376 18.79 14.03 -10.83
N VAL A 377 17.86 13.32 -10.20
CA VAL A 377 17.90 13.01 -8.76
C VAL A 377 18.96 11.95 -8.45
N GLY A 378 19.13 10.94 -9.32
CA GLY A 378 20.15 9.90 -9.17
C GLY A 378 21.58 10.47 -9.16
N GLN A 379 21.86 11.52 -9.94
CA GLN A 379 23.15 12.23 -9.90
C GLN A 379 23.43 12.94 -8.57
N ARG A 380 22.39 13.23 -7.79
CA ARG A 380 22.47 13.88 -6.47
C ARG A 380 22.53 12.87 -5.32
N GLN A 381 22.45 11.56 -5.64
CA GLN A 381 22.57 10.47 -4.69
C GLN A 381 23.99 9.89 -4.69
N PRO A 382 24.41 9.23 -3.60
CA PRO A 382 25.74 8.61 -3.53
C PRO A 382 25.92 7.52 -4.59
N ALA A 383 26.99 7.61 -5.38
CA ALA A 383 27.27 6.72 -6.52
C ALA A 383 27.41 5.23 -6.18
N ASP A 384 27.63 4.90 -4.91
CA ASP A 384 27.85 3.52 -4.44
C ASP A 384 26.55 2.72 -4.24
N ILE A 385 25.38 3.35 -4.40
CA ILE A 385 24.06 2.74 -4.19
C ILE A 385 23.37 2.52 -5.54
N ASP A 386 23.73 1.46 -6.27
CA ASP A 386 22.96 1.00 -7.42
C ASP A 386 21.88 0.02 -6.94
N ASN A 387 20.71 0.55 -6.57
CA ASN A 387 19.59 -0.25 -6.11
C ASN A 387 18.31 0.12 -6.86
N LYS A 388 17.70 -0.88 -7.51
CA LYS A 388 16.38 -0.76 -8.15
C LYS A 388 15.30 -0.24 -7.20
N ASP A 389 15.41 -0.51 -5.90
CA ASP A 389 14.50 0.01 -4.89
C ASP A 389 14.59 1.54 -4.78
N VAL A 390 15.81 2.08 -4.88
CA VAL A 390 16.05 3.53 -4.80
C VAL A 390 15.46 4.22 -6.02
N ASP A 391 15.69 3.67 -7.22
CA ASP A 391 15.05 4.12 -8.46
C ASP A 391 13.52 4.15 -8.36
N ASN A 392 12.92 3.10 -7.79
CA ASN A 392 11.48 3.04 -7.57
C ASN A 392 11.01 4.12 -6.57
N THR A 393 11.74 4.32 -5.48
CA THR A 393 11.40 5.37 -4.50
C THR A 393 11.59 6.79 -5.04
N ILE A 394 12.51 7.02 -5.99
CA ILE A 394 12.62 8.31 -6.70
C ILE A 394 11.39 8.56 -7.55
N ARG A 395 10.90 7.55 -8.29
CA ARG A 395 9.67 7.67 -9.09
C ARG A 395 8.45 7.98 -8.22
N TRP A 396 8.32 7.30 -7.08
CA TRP A 396 7.27 7.57 -6.11
C TRP A 396 7.42 8.95 -5.47
N GLY A 397 8.62 9.34 -5.07
CA GLY A 397 8.90 10.68 -4.52
C GLY A 397 8.56 11.79 -5.52
N HIS A 398 8.91 11.60 -6.79
CA HIS A 398 8.55 12.51 -7.88
C HIS A 398 7.03 12.63 -8.04
N LEU A 399 6.32 11.49 -8.05
CA LEU A 399 4.86 11.47 -8.12
C LEU A 399 4.22 12.22 -6.94
N LEU A 400 4.65 11.97 -5.70
CA LEU A 400 4.08 12.62 -4.52
C LEU A 400 4.33 14.13 -4.51
N VAL A 401 5.56 14.57 -4.81
CA VAL A 401 5.89 16.00 -4.90
C VAL A 401 5.09 16.67 -6.02
N LEU A 402 4.95 16.02 -7.18
CA LEU A 402 4.13 16.52 -8.28
C LEU A 402 2.65 16.63 -7.89
N THR A 403 2.09 15.64 -7.19
CA THR A 403 0.70 15.67 -6.72
C THR A 403 0.50 16.76 -5.68
N ALA A 404 1.39 16.88 -4.69
CA ALA A 404 1.33 17.92 -3.66
C ALA A 404 1.38 19.33 -4.29
N PHE A 405 2.31 19.55 -5.22
CA PHE A 405 2.43 20.83 -5.92
C PHE A 405 1.20 21.15 -6.80
N SER A 406 0.70 20.15 -7.53
CA SER A 406 -0.46 20.28 -8.42
C SER A 406 -1.77 20.46 -7.66
N GLY A 407 -1.88 19.84 -6.47
CA GLY A 407 -2.99 20.06 -5.54
C GLY A 407 -2.90 21.44 -4.90
N SER A 408 -1.70 21.89 -4.55
CA SER A 408 -1.31 23.22 -4.03
C SER A 408 -1.89 24.43 -4.78
N GLY A 409 -1.45 24.58 -6.03
CA GLY A 409 -1.68 25.80 -6.82
C GLY A 409 -2.81 25.68 -7.85
N GLY A 410 -3.56 26.77 -8.05
CA GLY A 410 -4.68 26.82 -8.99
C GLY A 410 -4.30 26.45 -10.43
N GLY A 411 -5.00 25.51 -11.04
CA GLY A 411 -4.68 24.75 -12.25
C GLY A 411 -4.26 25.60 -13.44
N GLY A 412 -2.95 25.79 -13.59
CA GLY A 412 -2.34 26.20 -14.85
C GLY A 412 -1.72 24.98 -15.51
N ALA A 413 -2.33 24.45 -16.56
CA ALA A 413 -1.63 23.52 -17.43
C ALA A 413 -0.44 24.25 -18.08
N ALA A 414 0.70 23.57 -18.21
CA ALA A 414 1.82 24.07 -19.02
C ALA A 414 1.45 23.92 -20.52
N THR A 415 0.60 24.81 -21.02
CA THR A 415 0.41 24.97 -22.47
C THR A 415 1.45 25.96 -23.00
N GLU A 416 2.23 25.53 -23.98
CA GLU A 416 3.33 26.29 -24.59
C GLU A 416 2.88 27.49 -25.46
N GLU A 417 1.59 27.80 -25.54
CA GLU A 417 1.10 28.84 -26.45
C GLU A 417 0.75 30.13 -25.70
N GLY A 418 1.66 31.10 -25.81
CA GLY A 418 1.43 32.47 -25.39
C GLY A 418 0.23 33.07 -26.11
N THR A 419 -0.85 33.32 -25.37
CA THR A 419 -1.81 34.36 -25.70
C THR A 419 -2.09 35.18 -24.45
N GLU A 420 -1.88 36.48 -24.56
CA GLU A 420 -1.99 37.48 -23.49
C GLU A 420 -3.44 37.85 -23.18
N HIS A 421 -4.36 36.88 -23.20
CA HIS A 421 -5.76 37.12 -22.84
C HIS A 421 -6.07 36.57 -21.45
N GLU A 422 -6.22 37.53 -20.54
CA GLU A 422 -7.24 37.62 -19.50
C GLU A 422 -7.52 36.38 -18.64
N GLU A 423 -7.23 36.51 -17.34
CA GLU A 423 -7.98 35.91 -16.21
C GLU A 423 -8.81 34.65 -16.53
N GLU A 424 -8.19 33.57 -17.00
CA GLU A 424 -8.86 32.28 -17.01
C GLU A 424 -8.94 31.81 -15.57
N ALA A 425 -10.14 31.96 -15.00
CA ALA A 425 -10.56 31.29 -13.79
C ALA A 425 -10.07 29.84 -13.84
N ASP A 426 -9.57 29.36 -12.71
CA ASP A 426 -9.10 28.00 -12.46
C ASP A 426 -10.15 26.97 -12.93
N ASP A 427 -10.08 26.59 -14.21
CA ASP A 427 -11.11 25.80 -14.87
C ASP A 427 -10.98 24.35 -14.42
N ASP A 428 -12.07 23.78 -13.92
CA ASP A 428 -12.15 22.39 -13.52
C ASP A 428 -11.75 21.43 -14.65
N ALA A 429 -11.89 21.84 -15.92
CA ALA A 429 -11.39 21.08 -17.06
C ALA A 429 -9.85 20.93 -17.05
N SER A 430 -9.13 22.00 -16.70
CA SER A 430 -7.66 21.97 -16.57
C SER A 430 -7.22 21.12 -15.39
N ARG A 431 -7.94 21.21 -14.25
CA ARG A 431 -7.73 20.34 -13.09
C ARG A 431 -7.98 18.87 -13.44
N ALA A 432 -9.05 18.59 -14.19
CA ALA A 432 -9.39 17.23 -14.63
C ALA A 432 -8.31 16.63 -15.55
N PHE A 433 -7.71 17.44 -16.42
CA PHE A 433 -6.56 17.03 -17.22
C PHE A 433 -5.36 16.67 -16.35
N VAL A 434 -5.00 17.54 -15.40
CA VAL A 434 -3.88 17.32 -14.46
C VAL A 434 -4.07 16.03 -13.67
N VAL A 435 -5.25 15.83 -13.07
CA VAL A 435 -5.58 14.60 -12.32
C VAL A 435 -5.47 13.35 -13.21
N SER A 436 -5.95 13.41 -14.45
CA SER A 436 -5.83 12.30 -15.40
C SER A 436 -4.37 11.94 -15.71
N GLN A 437 -3.49 12.94 -15.79
CA GLN A 437 -2.06 12.74 -15.97
C GLN A 437 -1.40 12.15 -14.71
N LEU A 438 -1.79 12.61 -13.51
CA LEU A 438 -1.32 12.04 -12.24
C LEU A 438 -1.67 10.55 -12.11
N LEU A 439 -2.91 10.16 -12.47
CA LEU A 439 -3.32 8.76 -12.51
C LEU A 439 -2.50 7.93 -13.52
N THR A 440 -2.08 8.55 -14.63
CA THR A 440 -1.20 7.92 -15.62
C THR A 440 0.22 7.70 -15.08
N ARG A 441 0.74 8.65 -14.31
CA ARG A 441 2.03 8.52 -13.63
C ARG A 441 1.99 7.50 -12.49
N TYR A 442 0.92 7.46 -11.71
CA TYR A 442 0.67 6.44 -10.68
C TYR A 442 0.72 5.03 -11.27
N ARG A 443 0.01 4.80 -12.39
CA ARG A 443 0.06 3.53 -13.13
C ARG A 443 1.48 3.16 -13.55
N ALA A 444 2.26 4.12 -14.07
CA ALA A 444 3.63 3.84 -14.48
C ALA A 444 4.54 3.45 -13.29
N CYS A 445 4.30 4.01 -12.10
CA CYS A 445 5.06 3.65 -10.88
C CYS A 445 4.69 2.25 -10.37
N THR A 446 3.40 2.00 -10.15
CA THR A 446 2.87 0.70 -9.69
C THR A 446 3.23 -0.48 -10.59
N LEU A 447 3.17 -0.32 -11.93
CA LEU A 447 3.54 -1.41 -12.85
C LEU A 447 5.02 -1.77 -12.82
N ARG A 448 5.90 -0.85 -12.39
CA ARG A 448 7.35 -1.07 -12.30
C ARG A 448 7.80 -1.53 -10.90
N ASP A 449 6.97 -1.34 -9.88
CA ASP A 449 7.26 -1.66 -8.48
C ASP A 449 6.31 -2.75 -7.95
N HIS A 450 6.68 -4.01 -8.12
CA HIS A 450 5.86 -5.16 -7.70
C HIS A 450 5.83 -5.39 -6.17
N GLU A 451 6.69 -4.68 -5.42
CA GLU A 451 6.79 -4.71 -3.96
C GLU A 451 6.51 -3.31 -3.40
N SER A 452 5.51 -2.63 -3.95
CA SER A 452 5.17 -1.26 -3.57
C SER A 452 5.00 -1.11 -2.05
N SER A 453 5.62 -0.08 -1.48
CA SER A 453 5.33 0.32 -0.11
C SER A 453 3.89 0.86 -0.04
N ASN A 454 3.02 0.21 0.73
CA ASN A 454 1.64 0.65 0.98
C ASN A 454 1.58 2.14 1.37
N ALA A 455 2.60 2.63 2.08
CA ALA A 455 2.69 4.02 2.50
C ALA A 455 2.74 5.02 1.33
N ALA A 456 3.39 4.68 0.21
CA ALA A 456 3.45 5.58 -0.95
C ALA A 456 2.10 5.69 -1.67
N ILE A 457 1.34 4.59 -1.69
CA ILE A 457 -0.01 4.54 -2.29
C ILE A 457 -0.98 5.33 -1.41
N GLU A 458 -0.95 5.12 -0.09
CA GLU A 458 -1.75 5.87 0.89
C GLU A 458 -1.52 7.38 0.76
N LEU A 459 -0.25 7.84 0.79
CA LEU A 459 0.06 9.26 0.67
C LEU A 459 -0.36 9.84 -0.68
N PHE A 460 -0.22 9.08 -1.76
CA PHE A 460 -0.70 9.53 -3.08
C PHE A 460 -2.23 9.67 -3.08
N GLN A 461 -2.96 8.74 -2.48
CA GLN A 461 -4.42 8.82 -2.33
C GLN A 461 -4.83 10.05 -1.50
N GLU A 462 -4.19 10.29 -0.36
CA GLU A 462 -4.45 11.45 0.50
C GLU A 462 -4.25 12.79 -0.26
N LEU A 463 -3.10 12.95 -0.93
CA LEU A 463 -2.81 14.14 -1.72
C LEU A 463 -3.78 14.31 -2.91
N LEU A 464 -4.12 13.20 -3.56
CA LEU A 464 -5.05 13.21 -4.68
C LEU A 464 -6.45 13.63 -4.23
N LEU A 465 -6.95 13.12 -3.10
CA LEU A 465 -8.22 13.56 -2.50
C LEU A 465 -8.18 15.06 -2.17
N GLY A 466 -7.07 15.56 -1.62
CA GLY A 466 -6.85 16.99 -1.41
C GLY A 466 -6.95 17.80 -2.71
N ALA A 467 -6.43 17.29 -3.82
CA ALA A 467 -6.56 17.93 -5.12
C ALA A 467 -8.01 17.87 -5.68
N LEU A 468 -8.72 16.76 -5.48
CA LEU A 468 -10.12 16.60 -5.92
C LEU A 468 -11.08 17.50 -5.14
N ALA A 469 -10.80 17.74 -3.86
CA ALA A 469 -11.60 18.63 -3.00
C ALA A 469 -11.59 20.09 -3.46
N LYS A 470 -10.66 20.47 -4.35
CA LYS A 470 -10.57 21.83 -4.89
C LYS A 470 -11.48 22.09 -6.09
N PHE A 471 -12.11 21.07 -6.67
CA PHE A 471 -13.04 21.25 -7.80
C PHE A 471 -14.24 22.10 -7.38
N ASP A 472 -14.58 23.11 -8.19
CA ASP A 472 -15.71 24.00 -7.93
C ASP A 472 -17.03 23.37 -8.42
N SER A 473 -16.97 22.62 -9.52
CA SER A 473 -18.05 21.85 -10.14
C SER A 473 -17.95 20.37 -9.76
N VAL A 474 -18.88 19.94 -8.90
CA VAL A 474 -19.05 18.51 -8.57
C VAL A 474 -19.37 17.68 -9.83
N VAL A 475 -20.04 18.27 -10.82
CA VAL A 475 -20.37 17.59 -12.08
C VAL A 475 -19.11 17.25 -12.86
N GLU A 476 -18.16 18.18 -12.99
CA GLU A 476 -16.89 17.93 -13.68
C GLU A 476 -16.05 16.88 -12.95
N LEU A 477 -16.02 16.94 -11.62
CA LEU A 477 -15.39 15.91 -10.79
C LEU A 477 -16.01 14.53 -11.02
N GLN A 478 -17.34 14.42 -11.02
CA GLN A 478 -18.05 13.17 -11.28
C GLN A 478 -17.76 12.63 -12.69
N LEU A 479 -17.74 13.49 -13.72
CA LEU A 479 -17.43 13.12 -15.09
C LEU A 479 -15.99 12.60 -15.24
N LEU A 480 -15.03 13.27 -14.59
CA LEU A 480 -13.64 12.82 -14.52
C LEU A 480 -13.54 11.44 -13.87
N LEU A 481 -14.13 11.25 -12.70
CA LEU A 481 -14.08 9.98 -11.96
C LEU A 481 -14.77 8.85 -12.75
N LEU A 482 -15.91 9.12 -13.38
CA LEU A 482 -16.59 8.17 -14.27
C LEU A 482 -15.69 7.75 -15.43
N LYS A 483 -15.02 8.69 -16.08
CA LYS A 483 -14.07 8.41 -17.17
C LYS A 483 -12.92 7.51 -16.72
N GLN A 484 -12.39 7.75 -15.51
CA GLN A 484 -11.28 6.98 -14.95
C GLN A 484 -11.71 5.60 -14.41
N THR A 485 -12.94 5.48 -13.90
CA THR A 485 -13.54 4.21 -13.48
C THR A 485 -13.70 3.25 -14.66
N LEU A 486 -13.95 3.78 -15.85
CA LEU A 486 -14.12 3.01 -17.08
C LEU A 486 -12.82 2.80 -17.85
N HIS A 487 -11.67 3.14 -17.25
CA HIS A 487 -10.38 2.97 -17.89
C HIS A 487 -10.04 1.46 -18.08
N PRO A 488 -9.47 1.06 -19.23
CA PRO A 488 -9.17 -0.35 -19.52
C PRO A 488 -8.09 -0.94 -18.61
N ASP A 489 -7.24 -0.10 -18.02
CA ASP A 489 -6.19 -0.54 -17.10
C ASP A 489 -6.73 -0.78 -15.68
N TRP A 490 -6.46 -1.96 -15.13
CA TRP A 490 -6.98 -2.38 -13.84
C TRP A 490 -6.39 -1.58 -12.67
N VAL A 491 -5.14 -1.12 -12.75
CA VAL A 491 -4.49 -0.42 -11.63
C VAL A 491 -5.12 0.95 -11.41
N GLN A 492 -5.35 1.68 -12.50
CA GLN A 492 -6.06 2.96 -12.44
C GLN A 492 -7.51 2.79 -11.99
N ARG A 493 -8.17 1.73 -12.46
CA ARG A 493 -9.54 1.43 -12.07
C ARG A 493 -9.66 1.16 -10.57
N THR A 494 -8.81 0.29 -10.02
CA THR A 494 -8.82 -0.04 -8.59
C THR A 494 -8.56 1.20 -7.74
N LEU A 495 -7.58 2.02 -8.10
CA LEU A 495 -7.36 3.30 -7.40
C LEU A 495 -8.59 4.20 -7.47
N CYS A 496 -9.23 4.31 -8.64
CA CYS A 496 -10.44 5.13 -8.78
C CYS A 496 -11.61 4.59 -7.96
N TRP A 497 -11.71 3.28 -7.75
CA TRP A 497 -12.72 2.67 -6.87
C TRP A 497 -12.48 3.04 -5.40
N GLU A 498 -11.21 3.05 -4.96
CA GLU A 498 -10.85 3.54 -3.63
C GLU A 498 -11.23 5.03 -3.48
N ILE A 499 -10.97 5.86 -4.49
CA ILE A 499 -11.39 7.27 -4.47
C ILE A 499 -12.90 7.41 -4.35
N TRP A 500 -13.68 6.63 -5.12
CA TRP A 500 -15.14 6.62 -4.99
C TRP A 500 -15.60 6.19 -3.59
N ARG A 501 -14.94 5.20 -2.98
CA ARG A 501 -15.22 4.77 -1.61
C ARG A 501 -15.02 5.93 -0.64
N GLU A 502 -13.86 6.58 -0.69
CA GLU A 502 -13.53 7.70 0.19
C GLU A 502 -14.52 8.86 0.04
N LEU A 503 -14.84 9.22 -1.21
CA LEU A 503 -15.79 10.30 -1.49
C LEU A 503 -17.21 9.99 -1.03
N LEU A 504 -17.75 8.81 -1.36
CA LEU A 504 -19.12 8.44 -1.04
C LEU A 504 -19.33 8.12 0.45
N CYS A 505 -18.32 7.58 1.12
CA CYS A 505 -18.47 7.05 2.49
C CYS A 505 -17.97 8.01 3.57
N TYR A 506 -16.99 8.87 3.26
CA TYR A 506 -16.27 9.65 4.28
C TYR A 506 -16.13 11.15 3.96
N CYS A 507 -15.93 11.55 2.71
CA CYS A 507 -15.60 12.94 2.37
C CYS A 507 -16.81 13.81 2.00
N TRP A 508 -17.73 13.31 1.18
CA TRP A 508 -18.92 14.08 0.80
C TRP A 508 -19.96 14.08 1.91
N ASP A 509 -20.71 15.18 1.99
CA ASP A 509 -21.91 15.18 2.81
C ASP A 509 -22.95 14.19 2.26
N GLU A 510 -23.88 13.75 3.11
CA GLU A 510 -24.83 12.71 2.77
C GLU A 510 -25.70 13.11 1.57
N ALA A 511 -26.07 14.38 1.43
CA ALA A 511 -26.91 14.86 0.33
C ALA A 511 -26.19 14.77 -1.02
N LEU A 512 -24.93 15.21 -1.08
CA LEU A 512 -24.11 15.14 -2.29
C LEU A 512 -23.76 13.69 -2.64
N ALA A 513 -23.44 12.87 -1.64
CA ALA A 513 -23.14 11.45 -1.83
C ALA A 513 -24.36 10.67 -2.35
N VAL A 514 -25.57 10.96 -1.84
CA VAL A 514 -26.84 10.44 -2.37
C VAL A 514 -27.04 10.87 -3.81
N GLN A 515 -26.88 12.17 -4.13
CA GLN A 515 -27.03 12.67 -5.50
C GLN A 515 -26.04 12.00 -6.47
N ALA A 516 -24.79 11.82 -6.05
CA ALA A 516 -23.77 11.13 -6.85
C ALA A 516 -24.15 9.66 -7.07
N LEU A 517 -24.57 8.94 -6.02
CA LEU A 517 -25.01 7.56 -6.11
C LEU A 517 -26.24 7.40 -7.02
N GLU A 518 -27.23 8.28 -6.89
CA GLU A 518 -28.39 8.34 -7.78
C GLU A 518 -27.98 8.58 -9.23
N THR A 519 -26.97 9.43 -9.46
CA THR A 519 -26.42 9.68 -10.81
C THR A 519 -25.76 8.42 -11.37
N LEU A 520 -24.94 7.70 -10.58
CA LEU A 520 -24.33 6.44 -10.99
C LEU A 520 -25.40 5.39 -11.35
N LEU A 521 -26.45 5.28 -10.52
CA LEU A 521 -27.58 4.39 -10.77
C LEU A 521 -28.38 4.81 -12.00
N ALA A 522 -28.62 6.10 -12.20
CA ALA A 522 -29.31 6.64 -13.36
C ALA A 522 -28.56 6.36 -14.67
N VAL A 523 -27.22 6.44 -14.66
CA VAL A 523 -26.39 6.06 -15.82
C VAL A 523 -26.60 4.59 -16.16
N THR A 524 -26.66 3.69 -15.17
CA THR A 524 -26.92 2.25 -15.43
C THR A 524 -28.34 1.99 -15.96
N GLN A 525 -29.28 2.88 -15.65
CA GLN A 525 -30.70 2.83 -15.99
C GLN A 525 -31.06 3.58 -17.28
N TRP A 526 -30.09 4.21 -17.96
CA TRP A 526 -30.36 5.10 -19.09
C TRP A 526 -31.07 4.38 -20.25
N GLU A 527 -32.27 4.87 -20.60
CA GLU A 527 -33.05 4.42 -21.76
C GLU A 527 -33.19 5.58 -22.76
N ASP A 528 -32.52 5.52 -23.91
CA ASP A 528 -32.77 6.46 -25.01
C ASP A 528 -34.03 6.03 -25.80
N ASP A 529 -35.03 6.91 -25.86
CA ASP A 529 -36.20 6.80 -26.74
C ASP A 529 -35.94 7.35 -28.16
N THR A 530 -34.74 7.89 -28.43
CA THR A 530 -34.38 8.50 -29.72
C THR A 530 -33.37 7.67 -30.52
N ASP A 531 -33.57 7.57 -31.83
CA ASP A 531 -32.70 6.85 -32.80
C ASP A 531 -31.24 7.35 -32.88
N ALA A 532 -30.89 8.44 -32.18
CA ALA A 532 -29.53 8.92 -31.99
C ALA A 532 -28.88 8.25 -30.77
N ALA A 533 -28.73 6.92 -30.83
CA ALA A 533 -28.36 6.11 -29.66
C ALA A 533 -26.95 6.42 -29.13
N TYR A 534 -26.85 7.06 -27.97
CA TYR A 534 -25.66 6.93 -27.13
C TYR A 534 -25.74 5.57 -26.42
N VAL A 535 -25.33 4.51 -27.12
CA VAL A 535 -25.22 3.18 -26.51
C VAL A 535 -24.01 3.22 -25.57
N LEU A 536 -24.25 3.15 -24.26
CA LEU A 536 -23.18 2.90 -23.29
C LEU A 536 -22.33 1.72 -23.78
N ALA A 537 -21.02 1.90 -23.80
CA ALA A 537 -20.11 0.84 -24.20
C ALA A 537 -20.39 -0.43 -23.37
N ARG A 538 -20.36 -1.60 -24.02
CA ARG A 538 -20.75 -2.87 -23.39
C ARG A 538 -19.91 -3.12 -22.14
N GLY A 539 -20.50 -3.08 -20.94
CA GLY A 539 -19.80 -3.29 -19.66
C GLY A 539 -19.72 -2.13 -18.71
N VAL A 540 -20.04 -0.92 -19.15
CA VAL A 540 -20.07 0.24 -18.27
C VAL A 540 -21.06 0.03 -17.12
N ASP A 541 -22.24 -0.50 -17.43
CA ASP A 541 -23.28 -0.84 -16.46
C ASP A 541 -22.81 -1.84 -15.40
N ASP A 542 -22.14 -2.92 -15.83
CA ASP A 542 -21.63 -3.95 -14.91
C ASP A 542 -20.51 -3.41 -14.01
N GLU A 543 -19.59 -2.60 -14.54
CA GLU A 543 -18.48 -2.02 -13.75
C GLU A 543 -18.99 -1.02 -12.71
N LEU A 544 -19.97 -0.17 -13.06
CA LEU A 544 -20.57 0.77 -12.10
C LEU A 544 -21.34 0.05 -10.99
N LEU A 545 -22.11 -0.98 -11.33
CA LEU A 545 -22.84 -1.76 -10.31
C LEU A 545 -21.88 -2.62 -9.46
N GLN A 546 -20.76 -3.05 -10.02
CA GLN A 546 -19.70 -3.72 -9.27
C GLN A 546 -18.99 -2.76 -8.30
N LEU A 547 -18.74 -1.52 -8.71
CA LEU A 547 -18.22 -0.45 -7.84
C LEU A 547 -19.18 -0.20 -6.66
N ILE A 548 -20.47 0.00 -6.93
CA ILE A 548 -21.48 0.25 -5.89
C ILE A 548 -21.51 -0.91 -4.88
N ALA A 549 -21.51 -2.16 -5.36
CA ALA A 549 -21.48 -3.31 -4.47
C ALA A 549 -20.16 -3.48 -3.70
N ALA A 550 -19.03 -3.05 -4.26
CA ALA A 550 -17.73 -3.10 -3.59
C ALA A 550 -17.66 -2.14 -2.40
N VAL A 551 -18.29 -0.97 -2.50
CA VAL A 551 -18.28 0.06 -1.44
C VAL A 551 -19.49 -0.05 -0.49
N TYR A 552 -20.50 -0.87 -0.81
CA TYR A 552 -21.77 -0.96 -0.08
C TYR A 552 -21.62 -1.18 1.43
N ALA A 553 -20.68 -2.04 1.86
CA ALA A 553 -20.50 -2.36 3.28
C ALA A 553 -20.15 -1.12 4.12
N GLU A 554 -19.34 -0.22 3.56
CA GLU A 554 -18.84 1.00 4.20
C GLU A 554 -19.76 2.21 4.01
N MET A 555 -20.77 2.11 3.13
CA MET A 555 -21.70 3.21 2.89
C MET A 555 -22.50 3.58 4.16
N PRO A 556 -22.78 4.87 4.39
CA PRO A 556 -23.77 5.31 5.38
C PRO A 556 -25.15 4.72 5.12
N VAL A 557 -25.97 4.60 6.17
CA VAL A 557 -27.32 3.99 6.09
C VAL A 557 -28.19 4.64 5.03
N GLY A 558 -28.20 5.98 4.92
CA GLY A 558 -28.98 6.69 3.90
C GLY A 558 -28.62 6.34 2.46
N LEU A 559 -27.34 6.05 2.18
CA LEU A 559 -26.90 5.57 0.85
C LEU A 559 -27.27 4.10 0.63
N LYS A 560 -27.21 3.28 1.68
CA LYS A 560 -27.68 1.89 1.64
C LYS A 560 -29.20 1.83 1.36
N ASP A 561 -29.97 2.78 1.91
CA ASP A 561 -31.41 2.93 1.66
C ASP A 561 -31.69 3.21 0.18
N VAL A 562 -30.94 4.13 -0.46
CA VAL A 562 -31.07 4.40 -1.91
C VAL A 562 -30.86 3.14 -2.74
N CYS A 563 -29.83 2.35 -2.43
CA CYS A 563 -29.57 1.08 -3.13
C CYS A 563 -30.70 0.06 -2.90
N LEU A 564 -31.16 -0.06 -1.65
CA LEU A 564 -32.24 -0.95 -1.25
C LEU A 564 -33.57 -0.57 -1.88
N ASP A 565 -33.88 0.72 -2.02
CA ASP A 565 -35.10 1.22 -2.64
C ASP A 565 -35.14 0.87 -4.14
N GLN A 566 -34.01 1.01 -4.85
CA GLN A 566 -33.91 0.60 -6.25
C GLN A 566 -34.12 -0.92 -6.41
N ALA A 567 -33.52 -1.73 -5.55
CA ALA A 567 -33.71 -3.17 -5.56
C ALA A 567 -35.16 -3.56 -5.19
N THR A 568 -35.73 -2.89 -4.19
CA THR A 568 -37.10 -3.12 -3.69
C THR A 568 -38.14 -2.78 -4.75
N ALA A 569 -37.92 -1.73 -5.55
CA ALA A 569 -38.79 -1.38 -6.67
C ALA A 569 -38.90 -2.53 -7.70
N ALA A 570 -37.79 -3.17 -8.05
CA ALA A 570 -37.81 -4.33 -8.95
C ALA A 570 -38.47 -5.56 -8.31
N ILE A 571 -38.20 -5.81 -7.02
CA ILE A 571 -38.86 -6.88 -6.26
C ILE A 571 -40.37 -6.69 -6.27
N ASP A 572 -40.85 -5.49 -5.94
CA ASP A 572 -42.28 -5.18 -5.88
C ASP A 572 -42.95 -5.28 -7.23
N ALA A 573 -42.35 -4.72 -8.28
CA ALA A 573 -42.90 -4.79 -9.63
C ALA A 573 -43.01 -6.24 -10.10
N ILE A 574 -41.94 -7.05 -9.99
CA ILE A 574 -41.92 -8.41 -10.52
C ILE A 574 -42.78 -9.36 -9.68
N CYS A 575 -42.70 -9.30 -8.35
CA CYS A 575 -43.42 -10.23 -7.48
C CYS A 575 -44.93 -9.89 -7.38
N SER A 576 -45.31 -8.61 -7.40
CA SER A 576 -46.72 -8.21 -7.29
C SER A 576 -47.49 -8.36 -8.59
N GLU A 577 -46.88 -8.04 -9.74
CA GLU A 577 -47.50 -8.22 -11.06
C GLU A 577 -47.43 -9.68 -11.56
N GLY A 578 -46.53 -10.48 -10.99
CA GLY A 578 -46.37 -11.90 -11.30
C GLY A 578 -45.77 -12.15 -12.69
N PRO A 579 -46.05 -13.30 -13.32
CA PRO A 579 -45.47 -13.67 -14.62
C PRO A 579 -45.76 -12.71 -15.77
N SER A 580 -46.84 -11.92 -15.67
CA SER A 580 -47.29 -10.96 -16.69
C SER A 580 -46.62 -9.58 -16.59
N HIS A 581 -45.66 -9.37 -15.69
CA HIS A 581 -45.01 -8.07 -15.51
C HIS A 581 -44.35 -7.55 -16.79
N GLN A 582 -44.38 -6.23 -16.97
CA GLN A 582 -43.71 -5.59 -18.10
C GLN A 582 -42.21 -5.46 -17.82
N PHE A 583 -41.38 -6.28 -18.47
CA PHE A 583 -39.93 -6.23 -18.25
C PHE A 583 -39.27 -5.08 -19.05
N THR A 584 -38.77 -4.08 -18.34
CA THR A 584 -38.08 -2.89 -18.89
C THR A 584 -36.55 -2.98 -18.70
N LEU A 585 -35.77 -2.14 -19.40
CA LEU A 585 -34.31 -2.11 -19.18
C LEU A 585 -33.98 -1.54 -17.80
N ARG A 586 -34.78 -0.59 -17.31
CA ARG A 586 -34.71 -0.11 -15.93
C ARG A 586 -34.85 -1.27 -14.93
N MET A 587 -35.90 -2.10 -15.06
CA MET A 587 -36.07 -3.27 -14.19
C MET A 587 -34.92 -4.28 -14.32
N ALA A 588 -34.40 -4.47 -15.54
CA ALA A 588 -33.23 -5.32 -15.74
C ALA A 588 -31.99 -4.82 -14.97
N SER A 589 -31.73 -3.51 -15.01
CA SER A 589 -30.60 -2.91 -14.28
C SER A 589 -30.78 -2.93 -12.76
N GLN A 590 -32.01 -2.73 -12.25
CA GLN A 590 -32.32 -2.87 -10.82
C GLN A 590 -32.18 -4.32 -10.35
N LEU A 591 -32.54 -5.29 -11.19
CA LEU A 591 -32.32 -6.71 -10.90
C LEU A 591 -30.82 -7.06 -10.95
N HIS A 592 -30.05 -6.43 -11.84
CA HIS A 592 -28.59 -6.56 -11.87
C HIS A 592 -27.94 -5.93 -10.63
N LEU A 593 -28.44 -4.79 -10.16
CA LEU A 593 -28.04 -4.21 -8.87
C LEU A 593 -28.31 -5.21 -7.73
N LEU A 594 -29.50 -5.82 -7.67
CA LEU A 594 -29.83 -6.83 -6.66
C LEU A 594 -28.90 -8.04 -6.72
N GLU A 595 -28.48 -8.49 -7.92
CA GLU A 595 -27.45 -9.53 -8.08
C GLU A 595 -26.14 -9.14 -7.39
N LYS A 596 -25.65 -7.92 -7.62
CA LYS A 596 -24.39 -7.42 -7.06
C LYS A 596 -24.49 -7.20 -5.55
N LEU A 597 -25.59 -6.63 -5.07
CA LEU A 597 -25.87 -6.45 -3.65
C LEU A 597 -25.99 -7.80 -2.92
N ALA A 598 -26.66 -8.78 -3.52
CA ALA A 598 -26.73 -10.13 -2.98
C ALA A 598 -25.33 -10.76 -2.89
N ALA A 599 -24.44 -10.52 -3.85
CA ALA A 599 -23.05 -10.98 -3.76
C ALA A 599 -22.27 -10.28 -2.62
N ALA A 600 -22.57 -9.01 -2.35
CA ALA A 600 -22.00 -8.20 -1.27
C ALA A 600 -22.68 -8.40 0.10
N GLN A 601 -23.55 -9.41 0.25
CA GLN A 601 -24.26 -9.72 1.51
C GLN A 601 -25.07 -8.54 2.06
N PHE A 602 -25.74 -7.78 1.19
CA PHE A 602 -26.33 -6.48 1.52
C PHE A 602 -27.20 -6.45 2.79
N LEU A 603 -28.03 -7.46 3.07
CA LEU A 603 -28.84 -7.46 4.30
C LEU A 603 -27.99 -7.60 5.56
N ARG A 604 -26.93 -8.42 5.52
CA ARG A 604 -26.00 -8.59 6.65
C ARG A 604 -25.32 -7.27 7.00
N GLU A 605 -24.89 -6.54 5.98
CA GLU A 605 -24.19 -5.25 6.11
C GLU A 605 -25.15 -4.06 6.32
N TYR A 606 -26.45 -4.28 6.20
CA TYR A 606 -27.47 -3.26 6.45
C TYR A 606 -27.87 -3.27 7.93
N ASP A 607 -27.76 -2.11 8.57
CA ASP A 607 -28.05 -1.85 9.98
C ASP A 607 -29.18 -0.82 10.18
N GLY A 608 -29.95 -0.53 9.12
CA GLY A 608 -31.09 0.38 9.17
C GLY A 608 -32.28 -0.17 9.98
N ALA A 609 -33.06 0.74 10.57
CA ALA A 609 -34.20 0.41 11.43
C ALA A 609 -35.31 -0.37 10.71
N GLU A 610 -35.39 -0.26 9.38
CA GLU A 610 -36.42 -0.91 8.57
C GLU A 610 -36.07 -2.34 8.15
N LYS A 611 -34.85 -2.82 8.45
CA LYS A 611 -34.37 -4.14 8.03
C LYS A 611 -35.34 -5.27 8.38
N GLU A 612 -35.74 -5.35 9.65
CA GLU A 612 -36.63 -6.41 10.13
C GLU A 612 -38.02 -6.30 9.49
N ALA A 613 -38.51 -5.08 9.28
CA ALA A 613 -39.78 -4.84 8.59
C ALA A 613 -39.72 -5.25 7.11
N TRP A 614 -38.58 -4.99 6.45
CA TRP A 614 -38.30 -5.42 5.09
C TRP A 614 -38.30 -6.95 4.98
N ILE A 615 -37.58 -7.64 5.88
CA ILE A 615 -37.53 -9.12 5.92
C ILE A 615 -38.93 -9.68 6.17
N ALA A 616 -39.65 -9.16 7.17
CA ALA A 616 -41.00 -9.61 7.52
C ALA A 616 -42.01 -9.46 6.37
N LYS A 617 -41.81 -8.46 5.49
CA LYS A 617 -42.68 -8.23 4.32
C LYS A 617 -42.27 -9.09 3.11
N ARG A 618 -40.97 -9.19 2.79
CA ARG A 618 -40.49 -9.79 1.54
C ARG A 618 -40.25 -11.28 1.64
N LEU A 619 -39.85 -11.80 2.80
CA LEU A 619 -39.59 -13.23 2.96
C LEU A 619 -40.84 -14.09 2.69
N PRO A 620 -42.02 -13.82 3.30
CA PRO A 620 -43.22 -14.61 3.03
C PRO A 620 -43.67 -14.51 1.56
N MET A 621 -43.63 -13.29 1.01
CA MET A 621 -43.98 -13.03 -0.39
C MET A 621 -43.10 -13.86 -1.35
N CYS A 622 -41.78 -13.85 -1.16
CA CYS A 622 -40.87 -14.62 -2.02
C CYS A 622 -41.06 -16.14 -1.87
N PHE A 623 -41.38 -16.64 -0.67
CA PHE A 623 -41.72 -18.06 -0.49
C PHE A 623 -43.00 -18.46 -1.25
N GLU A 624 -44.05 -17.63 -1.17
CA GLU A 624 -45.31 -17.85 -1.90
C GLU A 624 -45.11 -17.78 -3.42
N CYS A 625 -44.38 -16.77 -3.90
CA CYS A 625 -44.04 -16.61 -5.31
C CYS A 625 -43.21 -17.79 -5.82
N CYS A 626 -42.13 -18.18 -5.12
CA CYS A 626 -41.33 -19.36 -5.46
C CYS A 626 -42.19 -20.63 -5.54
N GLY A 627 -42.98 -20.90 -4.50
CA GLY A 627 -43.83 -22.09 -4.45
C GLY A 627 -44.83 -22.15 -5.62
N THR A 628 -45.50 -21.03 -5.89
CA THR A 628 -46.47 -20.92 -6.99
C THR A 628 -45.81 -21.08 -8.35
N VAL A 629 -44.68 -20.39 -8.59
CA VAL A 629 -43.95 -20.47 -9.85
C VAL A 629 -43.42 -21.89 -10.10
N LEU A 630 -42.86 -22.55 -9.08
CA LEU A 630 -42.38 -23.93 -9.23
C LEU A 630 -43.52 -24.90 -9.54
N GLN A 631 -44.69 -24.73 -8.91
CA GLN A 631 -45.90 -25.50 -9.25
C GLN A 631 -46.33 -25.27 -10.70
N LEU A 632 -46.38 -24.01 -11.15
CA LEU A 632 -46.75 -23.67 -12.52
C LEU A 632 -45.75 -24.23 -13.54
N LEU A 633 -44.45 -24.04 -13.32
CA LEU A 633 -43.39 -24.59 -14.17
C LEU A 633 -43.41 -26.13 -14.22
N SER A 634 -43.73 -26.79 -13.10
CA SER A 634 -43.89 -28.25 -13.07
C SER A 634 -45.12 -28.73 -13.85
N SER A 635 -46.22 -27.97 -13.83
CA SER A 635 -47.47 -28.31 -14.52
C SER A 635 -47.42 -28.04 -16.03
N GLN A 636 -46.64 -27.04 -16.47
CA GLN A 636 -46.55 -26.62 -17.87
C GLN A 636 -45.62 -27.46 -18.74
N SER A 637 -44.95 -28.49 -18.20
CA SER A 637 -44.01 -29.33 -18.95
C SER A 637 -44.62 -30.12 -20.13
N SER A 638 -45.93 -29.99 -20.38
CA SER A 638 -46.66 -30.64 -21.50
C SER A 638 -47.38 -29.67 -22.45
N ALA A 639 -47.24 -28.35 -22.34
CA ALA A 639 -48.04 -27.36 -23.08
C ALA A 639 -47.30 -26.69 -24.27
N THR A 640 -48.07 -26.25 -25.27
CA THR A 640 -47.62 -25.77 -26.60
C THR A 640 -46.97 -24.37 -26.61
N ALA A 641 -46.18 -24.09 -27.66
CA ALA A 641 -45.28 -22.94 -27.86
C ALA A 641 -45.84 -21.51 -27.68
N THR A 642 -47.15 -21.33 -27.54
CA THR A 642 -47.79 -20.01 -27.30
C THR A 642 -47.66 -19.49 -25.86
N GLN A 643 -47.12 -20.30 -24.92
CA GLN A 643 -46.88 -19.92 -23.51
C GLN A 643 -45.42 -19.47 -23.21
N SER A 644 -44.62 -19.20 -24.25
CA SER A 644 -43.18 -18.91 -24.10
C SER A 644 -42.88 -17.62 -23.32
N GLU A 645 -43.70 -16.58 -23.44
CA GLU A 645 -43.50 -15.30 -22.74
C GLU A 645 -43.83 -15.41 -21.25
N ASP A 646 -44.94 -16.07 -20.91
CA ASP A 646 -45.31 -16.38 -19.52
C ASP A 646 -44.23 -17.19 -18.80
N ALA A 647 -43.61 -18.15 -19.51
CA ALA A 647 -42.54 -18.98 -18.98
C ALA A 647 -41.24 -18.21 -18.66
N GLN A 648 -40.95 -17.13 -19.40
CA GLN A 648 -39.84 -16.23 -19.08
C GLN A 648 -40.19 -15.30 -17.92
N GLY A 649 -41.42 -14.79 -17.87
CA GLY A 649 -41.92 -14.01 -16.73
C GLY A 649 -41.85 -14.80 -15.42
N MET A 650 -42.27 -16.07 -15.44
CA MET A 650 -42.11 -17.00 -14.31
C MET A 650 -40.65 -17.17 -13.88
N LEU A 651 -39.71 -17.30 -14.83
CA LEU A 651 -38.30 -17.43 -14.50
C LEU A 651 -37.72 -16.16 -13.87
N ARG A 652 -38.16 -14.98 -14.28
CA ARG A 652 -37.77 -13.70 -13.66
C ARG A 652 -38.30 -13.57 -12.23
N VAL A 653 -39.54 -13.99 -11.98
CA VAL A 653 -40.09 -14.06 -10.61
C VAL A 653 -39.26 -15.01 -9.74
N LEU A 654 -38.92 -16.19 -10.27
CA LEU A 654 -38.07 -17.15 -9.56
C LEU A 654 -36.68 -16.59 -9.25
N ASP A 655 -36.05 -15.92 -10.22
CA ASP A 655 -34.73 -15.30 -10.09
C ASP A 655 -34.69 -14.23 -8.96
N VAL A 656 -35.64 -13.28 -8.98
CA VAL A 656 -35.78 -12.27 -7.92
C VAL A 656 -35.96 -12.92 -6.56
N CYS A 657 -36.85 -13.90 -6.45
CA CYS A 657 -37.14 -14.54 -5.18
C CYS A 657 -35.92 -15.30 -4.64
N LEU A 658 -35.14 -15.97 -5.51
CA LEU A 658 -33.91 -16.66 -5.10
C LEU A 658 -32.86 -15.68 -4.58
N LEU A 659 -32.72 -14.49 -5.18
CA LEU A 659 -31.80 -13.45 -4.70
C LEU A 659 -32.21 -12.91 -3.33
N VAL A 660 -33.51 -12.67 -3.11
CA VAL A 660 -34.04 -12.25 -1.81
C VAL A 660 -33.82 -13.33 -0.75
N LEU A 661 -34.13 -14.59 -1.07
CA LEU A 661 -33.90 -15.72 -0.16
C LEU A 661 -32.42 -15.88 0.19
N LYS A 662 -31.51 -15.66 -0.78
CA LYS A 662 -30.07 -15.62 -0.53
C LYS A 662 -29.70 -14.48 0.42
N GLY A 663 -30.18 -13.27 0.19
CA GLY A 663 -29.93 -12.14 1.08
C GLY A 663 -30.36 -12.41 2.52
N VAL A 664 -31.56 -12.95 2.71
CA VAL A 664 -32.10 -13.29 4.05
C VAL A 664 -31.31 -14.43 4.70
N TYR A 665 -30.90 -15.43 3.93
CA TYR A 665 -30.09 -16.52 4.46
C TYR A 665 -28.71 -16.02 4.92
N ASP A 666 -28.08 -15.13 4.15
CA ASP A 666 -26.77 -14.54 4.46
C ASP A 666 -26.78 -13.67 5.73
N ASP A 667 -27.92 -13.09 6.10
CA ASP A 667 -28.12 -12.30 7.32
C ASP A 667 -28.29 -13.16 8.60
N ASN A 668 -28.91 -14.33 8.48
CA ASN A 668 -29.29 -15.17 9.62
C ASN A 668 -28.15 -16.06 10.17
N GLU A 669 -26.94 -16.03 9.61
CA GLU A 669 -25.78 -16.83 10.05
C GLU A 669 -25.50 -16.84 11.58
N PRO A 670 -25.77 -15.80 12.40
CA PRO A 670 -25.52 -15.86 13.84
C PRO A 670 -26.59 -16.59 14.69
N ARG A 671 -27.74 -17.01 14.14
CA ARG A 671 -28.83 -17.69 14.90
C ARG A 671 -29.00 -19.15 14.47
N GLU A 672 -28.21 -20.06 15.04
CA GLU A 672 -28.15 -21.49 14.64
C GLU A 672 -29.52 -22.20 14.56
N ALA A 673 -30.48 -21.86 15.43
CA ALA A 673 -31.81 -22.46 15.44
C ALA A 673 -32.68 -22.02 14.25
N ASP A 674 -32.71 -20.72 13.97
CA ASP A 674 -33.47 -20.13 12.86
C ASP A 674 -32.88 -20.57 11.51
N VAL A 675 -31.54 -20.65 11.43
CA VAL A 675 -30.81 -21.18 10.26
C VAL A 675 -31.17 -22.64 10.00
N ALA A 676 -31.27 -23.47 11.04
CA ALA A 676 -31.61 -24.89 10.87
C ALA A 676 -33.05 -25.09 10.37
N GLU A 677 -34.01 -24.29 10.85
CA GLU A 677 -35.39 -24.34 10.37
C GLU A 677 -35.52 -23.82 8.93
N LEU A 678 -34.92 -22.66 8.64
CA LEU A 678 -34.89 -22.08 7.31
C LEU A 678 -34.22 -23.02 6.29
N SER A 679 -33.12 -23.68 6.69
CA SER A 679 -32.41 -24.65 5.84
C SER A 679 -33.29 -25.84 5.46
N ARG A 680 -34.15 -26.34 6.35
CA ARG A 680 -35.07 -27.45 6.05
C ARG A 680 -36.10 -27.08 4.99
N ILE A 681 -36.50 -25.81 4.92
CA ILE A 681 -37.47 -25.29 3.95
C ILE A 681 -36.78 -24.94 2.63
N LEU A 682 -35.61 -24.29 2.70
CA LEU A 682 -34.86 -23.82 1.53
C LEU A 682 -34.30 -24.97 0.69
N VAL A 683 -33.73 -26.02 1.29
CA VAL A 683 -33.10 -27.10 0.49
C VAL A 683 -34.07 -27.75 -0.50
N PRO A 684 -35.28 -28.18 -0.12
CA PRO A 684 -36.26 -28.70 -1.09
C PRO A 684 -36.62 -27.70 -2.19
N MET A 685 -36.85 -26.44 -1.82
CA MET A 685 -37.27 -25.39 -2.76
C MET A 685 -36.17 -25.07 -3.78
N VAL A 686 -34.93 -24.86 -3.32
CA VAL A 686 -33.79 -24.52 -4.18
C VAL A 686 -33.39 -25.72 -5.04
N THR A 687 -33.51 -26.95 -4.52
CA THR A 687 -33.29 -28.17 -5.30
C THR A 687 -34.30 -28.26 -6.45
N GLU A 688 -35.59 -28.08 -6.17
CA GLU A 688 -36.64 -28.10 -7.21
C GLU A 688 -36.46 -26.95 -8.21
N ALA A 689 -36.11 -25.75 -7.74
CA ALA A 689 -35.79 -24.62 -8.61
C ALA A 689 -34.64 -24.94 -9.57
N LEU A 690 -33.56 -25.54 -9.08
CA LEU A 690 -32.46 -26.00 -9.94
C LEU A 690 -32.94 -27.05 -10.94
N SER A 691 -33.73 -28.04 -10.51
CA SER A 691 -34.30 -29.06 -11.40
C SER A 691 -35.13 -28.45 -12.54
N GLN A 692 -35.90 -27.37 -12.27
CA GLN A 692 -36.67 -26.67 -13.29
C GLN A 692 -35.80 -25.81 -14.22
N LEU A 693 -34.74 -25.18 -13.68
CA LEU A 693 -33.82 -24.32 -14.43
C LEU A 693 -32.89 -25.11 -15.38
N VAL A 694 -32.67 -26.40 -15.11
CA VAL A 694 -31.79 -27.26 -15.90
C VAL A 694 -32.51 -27.98 -17.04
N LYS A 695 -33.85 -28.01 -17.05
CA LYS A 695 -34.61 -28.62 -18.15
C LYS A 695 -34.34 -27.89 -19.48
N PRO A 696 -34.02 -28.61 -20.57
CA PRO A 696 -33.85 -28.00 -21.89
C PRO A 696 -35.21 -27.46 -22.35
N ARG A 697 -35.30 -26.14 -22.54
CA ARG A 697 -36.50 -25.51 -23.11
C ARG A 697 -36.30 -25.33 -24.62
N PRO A 698 -37.37 -25.48 -25.43
CA PRO A 698 -37.29 -25.12 -26.83
C PRO A 698 -37.04 -23.62 -26.92
N ASP A 699 -35.83 -23.24 -27.30
CA ASP A 699 -35.51 -21.85 -27.63
C ASP A 699 -36.54 -21.36 -28.67
N GLY A 700 -37.08 -20.14 -28.47
CA GLY A 700 -37.77 -19.39 -29.52
C GLY A 700 -36.94 -19.31 -30.81
N PRO A 701 -37.57 -18.94 -31.94
CA PRO A 701 -37.21 -19.41 -33.27
C PRO A 701 -35.73 -19.20 -33.58
N ARG A 702 -34.98 -20.31 -33.58
CA ARG A 702 -33.74 -20.39 -34.35
C ARG A 702 -34.11 -20.07 -35.80
N SER A 703 -33.54 -18.99 -36.32
CA SER A 703 -33.42 -18.72 -37.76
C SER A 703 -32.66 -19.87 -38.42
N ILE A 704 -33.34 -20.98 -38.67
CA ILE A 704 -32.93 -22.01 -39.62
C ILE A 704 -33.86 -21.81 -40.81
N GLY A 705 -33.25 -21.53 -41.96
CA GLY A 705 -33.88 -20.89 -43.10
C GLY A 705 -35.12 -21.59 -43.65
N GLY A 706 -35.98 -20.78 -44.28
CA GLY A 706 -37.06 -21.26 -45.14
C GLY A 706 -38.39 -20.53 -44.96
N GLY A 707 -38.42 -19.21 -45.12
CA GLY A 707 -39.69 -18.47 -45.17
C GLY A 707 -39.49 -16.96 -45.12
N ARG A 708 -39.50 -16.30 -46.29
CA ARG A 708 -39.44 -14.84 -46.41
C ARG A 708 -40.67 -14.21 -45.71
N GLN A 709 -40.46 -13.65 -44.52
CA GLN A 709 -41.14 -12.43 -44.09
C GLN A 709 -40.07 -11.37 -43.79
N PRO A 710 -40.26 -10.11 -44.19
CA PRO A 710 -39.28 -9.06 -43.95
C PRO A 710 -39.37 -8.63 -42.48
N ALA A 711 -38.64 -9.31 -41.60
CA ALA A 711 -38.45 -8.85 -40.24
C ALA A 711 -37.56 -7.60 -40.25
N THR A 712 -38.12 -6.48 -39.78
CA THR A 712 -37.39 -5.28 -39.38
C THR A 712 -36.17 -5.67 -38.54
N LYS A 713 -34.98 -5.12 -38.86
CA LYS A 713 -33.77 -5.38 -38.07
C LYS A 713 -34.07 -5.07 -36.59
N PRO A 714 -33.77 -5.99 -35.65
CA PRO A 714 -33.98 -5.73 -34.23
C PRO A 714 -33.21 -4.47 -33.82
N THR A 715 -33.85 -3.60 -33.04
CA THR A 715 -33.21 -2.40 -32.51
C THR A 715 -32.20 -2.80 -31.44
N ASN A 716 -31.17 -1.98 -31.19
CA ASN A 716 -30.18 -2.26 -30.13
C ASN A 716 -30.85 -2.42 -28.75
N ARG A 717 -31.98 -1.74 -28.52
CA ARG A 717 -32.80 -1.83 -27.30
C ARG A 717 -33.42 -3.23 -27.12
N SER A 718 -34.05 -3.79 -28.15
CA SER A 718 -34.65 -5.13 -28.08
C SER A 718 -33.57 -6.19 -27.85
N GLY A 719 -32.42 -6.06 -28.52
CA GLY A 719 -31.29 -6.97 -28.34
C GLY A 719 -30.59 -6.87 -26.97
N LYS A 720 -30.63 -5.73 -26.27
CA LYS A 720 -30.13 -5.61 -24.88
C LYS A 720 -31.11 -6.28 -23.91
N LEU A 721 -32.40 -6.02 -24.05
CA LEU A 721 -33.44 -6.59 -23.19
C LEU A 721 -33.50 -8.13 -23.28
N GLU A 722 -33.38 -8.69 -24.49
CA GLU A 722 -33.33 -10.14 -24.70
C GLU A 722 -32.13 -10.79 -24.00
N ARG A 723 -30.97 -10.12 -24.00
CA ARG A 723 -29.77 -10.59 -23.30
C ARG A 723 -29.94 -10.57 -21.78
N GLU A 724 -30.53 -9.51 -21.23
CA GLU A 724 -30.82 -9.42 -19.80
C GLU A 724 -31.87 -10.46 -19.36
N ALA A 725 -32.90 -10.68 -20.18
CA ALA A 725 -33.87 -11.75 -19.94
C ALA A 725 -33.20 -13.14 -19.94
N ALA A 726 -32.23 -13.38 -20.82
CA ALA A 726 -31.44 -14.61 -20.83
C ALA A 726 -30.51 -14.73 -19.60
N ARG A 727 -29.94 -13.61 -19.12
CA ARG A 727 -29.08 -13.57 -17.91
C ARG A 727 -29.84 -14.00 -16.65
N CYS A 728 -31.14 -13.71 -16.55
CA CYS A 728 -31.97 -14.11 -15.40
C CYS A 728 -31.90 -15.62 -15.13
N VAL A 729 -31.89 -16.45 -16.18
CA VAL A 729 -31.80 -17.92 -16.01
C VAL A 729 -30.43 -18.35 -15.51
N ALA A 730 -29.36 -17.74 -16.04
CA ALA A 730 -28.00 -18.01 -15.61
C ALA A 730 -27.77 -17.59 -14.15
N ARG A 731 -28.24 -16.39 -13.78
CA ARG A 731 -28.19 -15.86 -12.41
C ARG A 731 -29.00 -16.73 -11.44
N ALA A 732 -30.21 -17.14 -11.80
CA ALA A 732 -31.01 -18.02 -10.96
C ALA A 732 -30.29 -19.36 -10.71
N ARG A 733 -29.63 -19.94 -11.73
CA ARG A 733 -28.80 -21.14 -11.57
C ARG A 733 -27.61 -20.91 -10.65
N GLU A 734 -26.89 -19.81 -10.84
CA GLU A 734 -25.74 -19.40 -9.99
C GLU A 734 -26.18 -19.21 -8.53
N THR A 735 -27.33 -18.56 -8.31
CA THR A 735 -27.92 -18.32 -6.99
C THR A 735 -28.35 -19.63 -6.33
N CYS A 736 -28.99 -20.55 -7.05
CA CYS A 736 -29.31 -21.88 -6.55
C CYS A 736 -28.05 -22.65 -6.11
N LEU A 737 -27.01 -22.66 -6.95
CA LEU A 737 -25.76 -23.35 -6.63
C LEU A 737 -25.05 -22.72 -5.43
N CYS A 738 -25.08 -21.39 -5.30
CA CYS A 738 -24.52 -20.67 -4.15
C CYS A 738 -25.28 -21.02 -2.85
N LEU A 739 -26.61 -20.99 -2.86
CA LEU A 739 -27.44 -21.38 -1.73
C LEU A 739 -27.21 -22.85 -1.34
N LEU A 740 -27.23 -23.78 -2.32
CA LEU A 740 -26.97 -25.19 -2.07
C LEU A 740 -25.55 -25.46 -1.54
N THR A 741 -24.58 -24.61 -1.93
CA THR A 741 -23.22 -24.65 -1.39
C THR A 741 -23.22 -24.36 0.11
N LYS A 742 -23.89 -23.27 0.52
CA LYS A 742 -24.00 -22.91 1.95
C LYS A 742 -24.83 -23.90 2.76
N LEU A 743 -25.86 -24.47 2.13
CA LEU A 743 -26.73 -25.51 2.71
C LEU A 743 -26.10 -26.91 2.69
N GLY A 744 -24.83 -27.03 2.28
CA GLY A 744 -24.13 -28.29 2.06
C GLY A 744 -24.29 -29.34 3.17
N PRO A 745 -24.16 -29.01 4.47
CA PRO A 745 -24.38 -29.97 5.55
C PRO A 745 -25.77 -30.61 5.55
N VAL A 746 -26.82 -29.83 5.24
CA VAL A 746 -28.21 -30.31 5.18
C VAL A 746 -28.45 -31.10 3.90
N VAL A 747 -27.91 -30.64 2.76
CA VAL A 747 -27.96 -31.36 1.47
C VAL A 747 -27.32 -32.75 1.61
N LYS A 748 -26.14 -32.84 2.25
CA LYS A 748 -25.39 -34.08 2.47
C LYS A 748 -26.13 -35.10 3.36
N SER A 749 -27.00 -34.65 4.26
CA SER A 749 -27.81 -35.54 5.10
C SER A 749 -28.76 -36.43 4.27
N ASN A 750 -29.06 -36.00 3.05
CA ASN A 750 -29.79 -36.75 2.02
C ASN A 750 -31.13 -37.35 2.48
N SER A 751 -31.81 -36.71 3.45
CA SER A 751 -33.05 -37.24 4.06
C SER A 751 -34.21 -37.45 3.07
N SER A 752 -34.11 -36.91 1.86
CA SER A 752 -35.12 -36.99 0.79
C SER A 752 -34.49 -37.15 -0.62
N ASN A 753 -33.32 -37.80 -0.73
CA ASN A 753 -32.58 -37.98 -2.00
C ASN A 753 -32.13 -36.67 -2.69
N GLN A 754 -32.14 -35.54 -1.97
CA GLN A 754 -31.78 -34.22 -2.49
C GLN A 754 -30.33 -34.14 -2.97
N CYS A 755 -29.37 -34.75 -2.27
CA CYS A 755 -27.97 -34.71 -2.70
C CYS A 755 -27.79 -35.36 -4.07
N VAL A 756 -28.43 -36.50 -4.29
CA VAL A 756 -28.37 -37.24 -5.56
C VAL A 756 -29.09 -36.46 -6.67
N GLN A 757 -30.23 -35.85 -6.37
CA GLN A 757 -30.98 -35.03 -7.32
C GLN A 757 -30.17 -33.79 -7.74
N VAL A 758 -29.57 -33.08 -6.79
CA VAL A 758 -28.68 -31.93 -7.09
C VAL A 758 -27.48 -32.37 -7.92
N MET A 759 -26.83 -33.49 -7.60
CA MET A 759 -25.71 -34.00 -8.42
C MET A 759 -26.14 -34.31 -9.86
N LYS A 760 -27.33 -34.90 -10.05
CA LYS A 760 -27.91 -35.16 -11.37
C LYS A 760 -28.22 -33.87 -12.13
N ASP A 761 -28.76 -32.87 -11.44
CA ASP A 761 -29.10 -31.58 -12.04
C ASP A 761 -27.84 -30.79 -12.40
N VAL A 762 -26.80 -30.79 -11.55
CA VAL A 762 -25.50 -30.18 -11.87
C VAL A 762 -24.84 -30.90 -13.05
N LEU A 763 -24.90 -32.24 -13.10
CA LEU A 763 -24.39 -33.00 -14.24
C LEU A 763 -25.12 -32.63 -15.54
N THR A 764 -26.45 -32.54 -15.48
CA THR A 764 -27.28 -32.15 -16.62
C THR A 764 -26.97 -30.72 -17.05
N LEU A 765 -26.77 -29.80 -16.11
CA LEU A 765 -26.38 -28.41 -16.35
C LEU A 765 -25.03 -28.33 -17.09
N VAL A 766 -23.98 -28.96 -16.57
CA VAL A 766 -22.62 -28.94 -17.17
C VAL A 766 -22.59 -29.65 -18.54
N SER A 767 -23.53 -30.56 -18.80
CA SER A 767 -23.66 -31.25 -20.09
C SER A 767 -24.30 -30.41 -21.22
N GLN A 768 -24.91 -29.26 -20.91
CA GLN A 768 -25.59 -28.46 -21.93
C GLN A 768 -24.59 -27.80 -22.89
N PRO A 769 -24.74 -27.95 -24.22
CA PRO A 769 -23.81 -27.37 -25.20
C PRO A 769 -23.82 -25.83 -25.18
N GLN A 770 -24.98 -25.21 -24.91
CA GLN A 770 -25.13 -23.75 -24.81
C GLN A 770 -24.22 -23.12 -23.73
N LEU A 771 -23.92 -23.85 -22.65
CA LEU A 771 -23.05 -23.36 -21.57
C LEU A 771 -21.56 -23.39 -21.94
N ARG A 772 -21.16 -24.20 -22.93
CA ARG A 772 -19.78 -24.24 -23.43
C ARG A 772 -19.48 -23.07 -24.37
N ASP A 773 -20.44 -22.71 -25.21
CA ASP A 773 -20.33 -21.53 -26.10
C ASP A 773 -20.34 -20.21 -25.29
N GLN A 774 -21.03 -20.19 -24.14
CA GLN A 774 -21.09 -19.04 -23.24
C GLN A 774 -19.85 -18.82 -22.37
N LEU A 775 -18.83 -19.70 -22.40
CA LEU A 775 -17.54 -19.46 -21.72
C LEU A 775 -16.76 -18.30 -22.34
N GLN A 776 -17.05 -17.95 -23.60
CA GLN A 776 -16.54 -16.74 -24.25
C GLN A 776 -17.31 -15.48 -23.82
N ASP A 777 -18.48 -15.63 -23.20
CA ASP A 777 -19.32 -14.55 -22.72
C ASP A 777 -19.33 -14.47 -21.19
N ARG A 778 -19.90 -13.39 -20.63
CA ARG A 778 -19.76 -13.00 -19.21
C ARG A 778 -20.31 -13.98 -18.14
N ASN A 779 -20.79 -15.17 -18.48
CA ASN A 779 -21.48 -16.07 -17.53
C ASN A 779 -20.51 -16.95 -16.70
N GLY A 780 -20.62 -16.88 -15.37
CA GLY A 780 -19.77 -17.59 -14.39
C GLY A 780 -20.33 -18.93 -13.89
N THR A 781 -21.41 -19.44 -14.49
CA THR A 781 -22.16 -20.60 -14.01
C THR A 781 -21.29 -21.86 -13.82
N LEU A 782 -20.36 -22.14 -14.73
CA LEU A 782 -19.47 -23.31 -14.62
C LEU A 782 -18.46 -23.18 -13.47
N VAL A 783 -17.96 -21.97 -13.19
CA VAL A 783 -17.09 -21.70 -12.04
C VAL A 783 -17.88 -21.90 -10.74
N THR A 784 -19.13 -21.42 -10.69
CA THR A 784 -20.02 -21.59 -9.53
C THR A 784 -20.35 -23.07 -9.31
N ALA A 785 -20.57 -23.85 -10.38
CA ALA A 785 -20.75 -25.30 -10.30
C ALA A 785 -19.49 -26.00 -9.78
N ALA A 786 -18.29 -25.60 -10.24
CA ALA A 786 -17.03 -26.13 -9.73
C ALA A 786 -16.81 -25.77 -8.25
N LEU A 787 -17.20 -24.57 -7.82
CA LEU A 787 -17.15 -24.15 -6.42
C LEU A 787 -18.10 -24.97 -5.54
N PHE A 788 -19.32 -25.24 -6.01
CA PHE A 788 -20.27 -26.15 -5.34
C PHE A 788 -19.66 -27.55 -5.16
N VAL A 789 -19.01 -28.09 -6.20
CA VAL A 789 -18.36 -29.40 -6.13
C VAL A 789 -17.22 -29.40 -5.12
N LYS A 790 -16.38 -28.35 -5.14
CA LYS A 790 -15.28 -28.16 -4.19
C LYS A 790 -15.76 -28.15 -2.75
N THR A 791 -16.79 -27.38 -2.45
CA THR A 791 -17.22 -27.10 -1.07
C THR A 791 -18.20 -28.13 -0.51
N THR A 792 -19.10 -28.65 -1.36
CA THR A 792 -20.23 -29.48 -0.93
C THR A 792 -20.04 -30.95 -1.25
N LEU A 793 -19.24 -31.32 -2.24
CA LEU A 793 -19.07 -32.72 -2.64
C LEU A 793 -17.70 -33.30 -2.24
N SER A 794 -16.76 -32.50 -1.74
CA SER A 794 -15.38 -32.93 -1.46
C SER A 794 -15.23 -33.89 -0.27
N ASP A 795 -16.09 -33.82 0.72
CA ASP A 795 -16.06 -34.62 1.96
C ASP A 795 -17.20 -35.64 2.04
N ILE A 796 -17.87 -35.92 0.91
CA ILE A 796 -19.05 -36.79 0.87
C ILE A 796 -18.73 -38.19 1.40
N GLN A 797 -19.60 -38.70 2.27
CA GLN A 797 -19.53 -40.04 2.85
C GLN A 797 -20.62 -40.91 2.23
N VAL A 798 -20.21 -41.86 1.40
CA VAL A 798 -21.14 -42.74 0.65
C VAL A 798 -21.17 -44.13 1.31
N ALA A 799 -22.34 -44.76 1.36
CA ALA A 799 -22.48 -46.14 1.82
C ALA A 799 -21.93 -47.13 0.78
N GLU A 800 -21.40 -48.28 1.19
CA GLU A 800 -20.74 -49.25 0.29
C GLU A 800 -21.61 -49.69 -0.89
N GLY A 801 -22.94 -49.82 -0.68
CA GLY A 801 -23.89 -50.21 -1.73
C GLY A 801 -24.08 -49.18 -2.84
N ASP A 802 -23.84 -47.89 -2.56
CA ASP A 802 -24.10 -46.78 -3.48
C ASP A 802 -22.81 -46.21 -4.11
N MET A 803 -21.64 -46.71 -3.66
CA MET A 803 -20.31 -46.25 -4.10
C MET A 803 -20.15 -46.23 -5.62
N ALA A 804 -20.59 -47.29 -6.30
CA ALA A 804 -20.44 -47.41 -7.75
C ALA A 804 -21.24 -46.31 -8.51
N VAL A 805 -22.45 -46.00 -8.04
CA VAL A 805 -23.34 -45.01 -8.67
C VAL A 805 -22.82 -43.59 -8.41
N VAL A 806 -22.47 -43.28 -7.16
CA VAL A 806 -21.95 -41.95 -6.80
C VAL A 806 -20.60 -41.68 -7.46
N TRP A 807 -19.72 -42.69 -7.54
CA TRP A 807 -18.46 -42.55 -8.27
C TRP A 807 -18.66 -42.28 -9.76
N GLN A 808 -19.59 -42.97 -10.43
CA GLN A 808 -19.89 -42.71 -11.84
C GLN A 808 -20.41 -41.29 -12.08
N LEU A 809 -21.25 -40.77 -11.18
CA LEU A 809 -21.76 -39.40 -11.25
C LEU A 809 -20.64 -38.36 -11.06
N LEU A 810 -19.78 -38.54 -10.04
CA LEU A 810 -18.62 -37.67 -9.80
C LEU A 810 -17.63 -37.73 -10.97
N LEU A 811 -17.34 -38.93 -11.47
CA LEU A 811 -16.46 -39.14 -12.62
C LEU A 811 -16.96 -38.38 -13.86
N ALA A 812 -18.24 -38.54 -14.20
CA ALA A 812 -18.85 -37.84 -15.34
C ALA A 812 -18.81 -36.32 -15.15
N LEU A 813 -19.08 -35.84 -13.94
CA LEU A 813 -19.09 -34.42 -13.62
C LEU A 813 -17.68 -33.79 -13.75
N PHE A 814 -16.66 -34.41 -13.15
CA PHE A 814 -15.28 -33.92 -13.29
C PHE A 814 -14.78 -34.00 -14.74
N GLN A 815 -15.11 -35.08 -15.47
CA GLN A 815 -14.74 -35.20 -16.89
C GLN A 815 -15.34 -34.08 -17.73
N LEU A 816 -16.61 -33.72 -17.51
CA LEU A 816 -17.27 -32.63 -18.23
C LEU A 816 -16.70 -31.25 -17.84
N LEU A 817 -16.40 -31.00 -16.56
CA LEU A 817 -15.76 -29.76 -16.10
C LEU A 817 -14.34 -29.60 -16.65
N PHE A 818 -13.53 -30.66 -16.65
CA PHE A 818 -12.20 -30.64 -17.24
C PHE A 818 -12.25 -30.52 -18.77
N ALA A 819 -13.22 -31.13 -19.45
CA ALA A 819 -13.42 -30.93 -20.88
C ALA A 819 -13.77 -29.47 -21.21
N ALA A 820 -14.65 -28.84 -20.42
CA ALA A 820 -15.00 -27.42 -20.57
C ALA A 820 -13.80 -26.49 -20.40
N SER A 821 -12.78 -26.88 -19.63
CA SER A 821 -11.53 -26.11 -19.46
C SER A 821 -10.50 -26.28 -20.58
N ARG A 822 -10.70 -27.21 -21.54
CA ARG A 822 -9.72 -27.57 -22.58
C ARG A 822 -9.99 -26.98 -23.97
N ASP A 823 -11.22 -26.58 -24.28
CA ASP A 823 -11.69 -26.32 -25.65
C ASP A 823 -11.59 -24.84 -26.14
N ALA A 824 -10.81 -23.95 -25.51
CA ALA A 824 -10.74 -22.55 -25.96
C ALA A 824 -9.39 -21.83 -25.70
N ASP A 825 -9.20 -20.74 -26.44
CA ASP A 825 -7.99 -19.91 -26.61
C ASP A 825 -7.28 -19.55 -25.28
N PRO A 826 -5.94 -19.77 -25.15
CA PRO A 826 -5.18 -19.56 -23.91
C PRO A 826 -5.13 -18.11 -23.34
N GLN A 827 -5.82 -17.15 -23.95
CA GLN A 827 -5.83 -15.74 -23.52
C GLN A 827 -6.94 -15.37 -22.50
N THR A 828 -7.82 -16.29 -22.11
CA THR A 828 -8.96 -15.97 -21.21
C THR A 828 -8.69 -16.35 -19.75
N SER A 829 -8.59 -15.34 -18.87
CA SER A 829 -8.33 -15.47 -17.42
C SER A 829 -9.38 -16.27 -16.62
N ARG A 830 -10.60 -16.43 -17.15
CA ARG A 830 -11.66 -17.22 -16.50
C ARG A 830 -11.48 -18.73 -16.66
N LEU A 831 -10.83 -19.19 -17.72
CA LEU A 831 -10.54 -20.60 -17.94
C LEU A 831 -9.46 -21.10 -16.96
N SER A 832 -8.46 -20.27 -16.66
CA SER A 832 -7.47 -20.59 -15.64
C SER A 832 -8.08 -20.65 -14.24
N LEU A 833 -9.04 -19.76 -13.91
CA LEU A 833 -9.80 -19.83 -12.66
C LEU A 833 -10.67 -21.09 -12.56
N LEU A 834 -11.40 -21.45 -13.63
CA LEU A 834 -12.19 -22.68 -13.68
C LEU A 834 -11.30 -23.90 -13.48
N LEU A 835 -10.19 -23.98 -14.22
CA LEU A 835 -9.24 -25.09 -14.12
C LEU A 835 -8.62 -25.19 -12.72
N ALA A 836 -8.20 -24.07 -12.14
CA ALA A 836 -7.67 -24.01 -10.77
C ALA A 836 -8.72 -24.47 -9.74
N THR A 837 -9.98 -24.02 -9.88
CA THR A 837 -11.08 -24.41 -8.98
C THR A 837 -11.42 -25.90 -9.13
N CYS A 838 -11.39 -26.44 -10.35
CA CYS A 838 -11.55 -27.87 -10.61
C CYS A 838 -10.42 -28.71 -10.03
N PHE A 839 -9.17 -28.24 -10.11
CA PHE A 839 -8.03 -28.89 -9.46
C PHE A 839 -8.13 -28.86 -7.94
N ASP A 840 -8.56 -27.73 -7.37
CA ASP A 840 -8.84 -27.62 -5.94
C ASP A 840 -9.94 -28.59 -5.49
N ALA A 841 -11.05 -28.63 -6.23
CA ALA A 841 -12.16 -29.54 -5.96
C ALA A 841 -11.72 -31.02 -6.01
N LEU A 842 -10.91 -31.38 -7.01
CA LEU A 842 -10.36 -32.72 -7.13
C LEU A 842 -9.41 -33.03 -5.96
N TYR A 843 -8.54 -32.10 -5.59
CA TYR A 843 -7.65 -32.29 -4.44
C TYR A 843 -8.43 -32.53 -3.14
N GLU A 844 -9.45 -31.71 -2.86
CA GLU A 844 -10.26 -31.84 -1.64
C GLU A 844 -11.08 -33.14 -1.63
N LEU A 845 -11.65 -33.54 -2.78
CA LEU A 845 -12.33 -34.83 -2.92
C LEU A 845 -11.40 -36.00 -2.55
N LEU A 846 -10.16 -35.97 -3.05
CA LEU A 846 -9.17 -37.01 -2.80
C LEU A 846 -8.66 -37.03 -1.35
N ALA A 847 -8.66 -35.88 -0.69
CA ALA A 847 -8.20 -35.73 0.68
C ALA A 847 -9.26 -36.13 1.71
N HIS A 848 -10.55 -35.92 1.43
CA HIS A 848 -11.61 -35.95 2.44
C HIS A 848 -12.77 -36.93 2.18
N SER A 849 -12.98 -37.40 0.95
CA SER A 849 -14.07 -38.34 0.63
C SER A 849 -13.66 -39.81 0.78
N ASN A 850 -14.58 -40.65 1.26
CA ASN A 850 -14.39 -42.10 1.32
C ASN A 850 -14.50 -42.80 -0.06
N VAL A 851 -14.98 -42.10 -1.08
CA VAL A 851 -15.11 -42.61 -2.47
C VAL A 851 -13.75 -42.74 -3.15
N ALA A 852 -12.82 -41.83 -2.86
CA ALA A 852 -11.50 -41.77 -3.51
C ALA A 852 -10.58 -42.96 -3.20
N GLY A 853 -10.81 -43.65 -2.06
CA GLY A 853 -10.04 -44.81 -1.63
C GLY A 853 -10.64 -46.17 -2.04
N HIS A 854 -11.79 -46.18 -2.74
CA HIS A 854 -12.50 -47.41 -3.05
C HIS A 854 -11.90 -48.12 -4.28
N PRO A 855 -11.74 -49.47 -4.28
CA PRO A 855 -11.12 -50.21 -5.38
C PRO A 855 -11.88 -50.11 -6.72
N GLN A 856 -13.15 -49.72 -6.69
CA GLN A 856 -13.97 -49.48 -7.90
C GLN A 856 -13.86 -48.02 -8.43
N ALA A 857 -12.98 -47.19 -7.86
CA ALA A 857 -12.80 -45.79 -8.21
C ALA A 857 -11.38 -45.46 -8.73
N PRO A 858 -11.02 -45.81 -9.98
CA PRO A 858 -9.67 -45.59 -10.48
C PRO A 858 -9.43 -44.09 -10.78
N LEU A 859 -8.67 -43.43 -9.91
CA LEU A 859 -8.13 -42.07 -10.13
C LEU A 859 -7.49 -41.82 -11.52
N PRO A 860 -6.78 -42.77 -12.15
CA PRO A 860 -6.19 -42.55 -13.48
C PRO A 860 -7.20 -42.18 -14.57
N LEU A 861 -8.49 -42.49 -14.38
CA LEU A 861 -9.57 -42.14 -15.32
C LEU A 861 -9.94 -40.65 -15.30
N LEU A 862 -9.66 -39.93 -14.20
CA LEU A 862 -9.91 -38.48 -14.05
C LEU A 862 -8.75 -37.64 -14.60
N LEU A 863 -7.51 -38.13 -14.45
CA LEU A 863 -6.27 -37.40 -14.78
C LEU A 863 -5.60 -37.94 -16.05
N SER A 864 -6.36 -38.10 -17.14
CA SER A 864 -5.82 -38.53 -18.43
C SER A 864 -5.22 -37.35 -19.22
N GLY A 865 -4.10 -37.59 -19.95
CA GLY A 865 -3.41 -36.58 -20.76
C GLY A 865 -2.58 -35.55 -19.98
N GLY A 866 -2.33 -34.37 -20.56
CA GLY A 866 -1.51 -33.29 -19.98
C GLY A 866 -2.05 -32.59 -18.70
N LEU A 867 -3.21 -33.03 -18.19
CA LEU A 867 -3.76 -32.53 -16.92
C LEU A 867 -3.01 -33.10 -15.71
N LYS A 868 -2.41 -34.30 -15.81
CA LYS A 868 -1.66 -34.91 -14.70
C LYS A 868 -0.46 -34.05 -14.28
N THR A 869 0.31 -33.55 -15.25
CA THR A 869 1.45 -32.66 -15.00
C THR A 869 0.99 -31.30 -14.47
N SER A 870 -0.07 -30.73 -15.04
CA SER A 870 -0.66 -29.45 -14.62
C SER A 870 -1.23 -29.51 -13.19
N PHE A 871 -1.89 -30.61 -12.82
CA PHE A 871 -2.39 -30.85 -11.46
C PHE A 871 -1.23 -31.00 -10.46
N LEU A 872 -0.19 -31.75 -10.79
CA LEU A 872 1.01 -31.86 -9.94
C LEU A 872 1.73 -30.50 -9.79
N GLN A 873 1.77 -29.70 -10.86
CA GLN A 873 2.30 -28.34 -10.82
C GLN A 873 1.43 -27.41 -9.96
N HIS A 874 0.10 -27.51 -10.05
CA HIS A 874 -0.85 -26.76 -9.22
C HIS A 874 -0.71 -27.09 -7.74
N VAL A 875 -0.69 -28.39 -7.38
CA VAL A 875 -0.49 -28.86 -6.01
C VAL A 875 0.88 -28.45 -5.46
N SER A 876 1.93 -28.46 -6.29
CA SER A 876 3.28 -28.05 -5.88
C SER A 876 3.47 -26.53 -5.76
N ARG A 877 2.60 -25.71 -6.38
CA ARG A 877 2.53 -24.24 -6.23
C ARG A 877 1.76 -23.81 -4.99
N ARG A 878 0.81 -24.62 -4.51
CA ARG A 878 -0.02 -24.38 -3.31
C ARG A 878 0.74 -24.52 -1.97
N ARG A 879 2.07 -24.27 -1.93
CA ARG A 879 2.97 -24.65 -0.83
C ARG A 879 2.53 -24.10 0.54
N MET A 880 1.83 -24.92 1.32
CA MET A 880 2.10 -25.04 2.75
C MET A 880 3.58 -25.41 2.94
N GLY A 881 4.21 -24.88 3.98
CA GLY A 881 5.63 -25.05 4.21
C GLY A 881 6.03 -26.53 4.26
N SER A 882 7.24 -26.87 3.79
CA SER A 882 7.79 -28.23 3.88
C SER A 882 7.75 -28.81 5.31
N ALA A 883 7.74 -27.94 6.32
CA ALA A 883 7.56 -28.27 7.73
C ALA A 883 6.10 -28.57 8.11
N GLU A 884 5.11 -27.87 7.54
CA GLU A 884 3.68 -28.14 7.74
C GLU A 884 3.21 -29.39 7.00
N ALA A 885 3.74 -29.64 5.81
CA ALA A 885 3.55 -30.91 5.10
C ALA A 885 4.18 -32.10 5.85
N ARG A 886 5.35 -31.90 6.48
CA ARG A 886 5.95 -32.92 7.37
C ARG A 886 5.23 -33.05 8.70
N LYS A 887 4.73 -31.97 9.27
CA LYS A 887 3.93 -31.95 10.50
C LYS A 887 2.59 -32.64 10.26
N ALA A 888 1.86 -32.33 9.19
CA ALA A 888 0.62 -33.03 8.81
C ALA A 888 0.86 -34.51 8.51
N LEU A 889 1.97 -34.87 7.84
CA LEU A 889 2.34 -36.26 7.59
C LEU A 889 2.76 -36.99 8.87
N GLN A 890 3.49 -36.35 9.79
CA GLN A 890 3.85 -36.90 11.11
C GLN A 890 2.64 -36.98 12.03
N THR A 891 1.74 -35.99 12.03
CA THR A 891 0.50 -35.98 12.80
C THR A 891 -0.45 -37.07 12.29
N ALA A 892 -0.56 -37.27 10.97
CA ALA A 892 -1.32 -38.38 10.39
C ALA A 892 -0.70 -39.75 10.72
N GLN A 893 0.63 -39.88 10.68
CA GLN A 893 1.33 -41.13 11.00
C GLN A 893 1.32 -41.46 12.50
N THR A 894 1.39 -40.45 13.36
CA THR A 894 1.33 -40.59 14.83
C THR A 894 -0.11 -40.82 15.30
N HIS A 895 -1.11 -40.11 14.75
CA HIS A 895 -2.52 -40.41 15.03
C HIS A 895 -2.92 -41.80 14.56
N THR A 896 -2.45 -42.27 13.39
CA THR A 896 -2.80 -43.61 12.90
C THR A 896 -2.15 -44.71 13.76
N ARG A 897 -0.93 -44.51 14.25
CA ARG A 897 -0.27 -45.47 15.18
C ARG A 897 -0.83 -45.42 16.61
N GLN A 898 -1.22 -44.25 17.10
CA GLN A 898 -1.80 -44.06 18.43
C GLN A 898 -3.26 -44.54 18.48
N ARG A 899 -4.02 -44.34 17.39
CA ARG A 899 -5.39 -44.88 17.21
C ARG A 899 -5.39 -46.40 16.98
N LEU A 900 -4.37 -46.98 16.33
CA LEU A 900 -4.20 -48.45 16.23
C LEU A 900 -3.81 -49.12 17.56
N ARG A 901 -3.11 -48.42 18.45
CA ARG A 901 -2.82 -48.89 19.83
C ARG A 901 -4.04 -48.71 20.75
N GLN A 902 -4.78 -47.62 20.62
CA GLN A 902 -6.03 -47.39 21.37
C GLN A 902 -7.17 -48.32 20.93
N LEU A 903 -7.33 -48.63 19.63
CA LEU A 903 -8.35 -49.57 19.12
C LEU A 903 -8.11 -51.03 19.52
N ARG A 904 -6.86 -51.45 19.80
CA ARG A 904 -6.57 -52.76 20.41
C ARG A 904 -6.93 -52.80 21.90
N SER A 905 -6.77 -51.70 22.63
CA SER A 905 -7.14 -51.60 24.06
C SER A 905 -8.64 -51.40 24.32
N VAL A 906 -9.37 -50.76 23.39
CA VAL A 906 -10.82 -50.52 23.50
C VAL A 906 -11.61 -51.77 23.09
N ARG A 907 -11.15 -52.56 22.11
CA ARG A 907 -11.76 -53.87 21.78
C ARG A 907 -11.46 -54.97 22.80
N ALA A 908 -10.37 -54.88 23.57
CA ALA A 908 -10.13 -55.77 24.72
C ALA A 908 -11.00 -55.38 25.95
N ARG A 909 -11.35 -54.10 26.10
CA ARG A 909 -12.22 -53.59 27.17
C ARG A 909 -13.71 -53.91 26.93
N ALA A 910 -14.20 -53.74 25.70
CA ALA A 910 -15.58 -54.10 25.33
C ALA A 910 -15.84 -55.63 25.26
N PHE A 911 -14.80 -56.46 25.17
CA PHE A 911 -14.90 -57.92 25.26
C PHE A 911 -14.94 -58.42 26.72
N ARG A 912 -14.26 -57.75 27.66
CA ARG A 912 -14.35 -58.02 29.11
C ARG A 912 -15.63 -57.50 29.76
N GLU A 913 -16.24 -56.45 29.20
CA GLU A 913 -17.52 -55.91 29.68
C GLU A 913 -18.76 -56.76 29.28
N ARG A 914 -18.62 -57.71 28.35
CA ARG A 914 -19.69 -58.63 27.92
C ARG A 914 -19.61 -60.04 28.53
N PHE A 915 -18.51 -60.39 29.20
CA PHE A 915 -18.35 -61.65 29.95
C PHE A 915 -17.50 -61.40 31.21
N PRO A 916 -18.12 -61.05 32.34
CA PRO A 916 -17.44 -60.91 33.62
C PRO A 916 -17.25 -62.29 34.27
N GLU A 917 -16.02 -62.73 34.43
CA GLU A 917 -15.64 -63.66 35.50
C GLU A 917 -14.63 -62.96 36.41
N GLU A 918 -14.92 -63.06 37.70
CA GLU A 918 -14.26 -62.43 38.85
C GLU A 918 -13.14 -63.37 39.40
N PRO A 919 -12.38 -62.97 40.44
CA PRO A 919 -11.16 -62.17 40.43
C PRO A 919 -9.93 -63.01 40.87
N LEU A 920 -8.82 -62.32 41.14
CA LEU A 920 -7.72 -62.64 42.09
C LEU A 920 -6.32 -62.70 41.47
N GLU A 921 -5.50 -61.84 42.08
CA GLU A 921 -4.14 -62.08 42.54
C GLU A 921 -3.01 -62.19 41.51
N GLU A 922 -2.05 -61.26 41.69
CA GLU A 922 -0.61 -61.52 41.58
C GLU A 922 -0.09 -61.74 40.15
N GLN A 923 0.98 -61.14 39.62
CA GLN A 923 2.16 -60.42 40.08
C GLN A 923 2.62 -59.66 38.82
N ALA A 924 3.00 -58.38 38.91
CA ALA A 924 4.40 -57.98 38.99
C ALA A 924 5.32 -58.76 38.05
N GLU A 925 5.77 -58.13 36.95
CA GLU A 925 7.17 -58.17 36.54
C GLU A 925 7.49 -57.13 35.44
N ALA A 926 8.51 -56.33 35.76
CA ALA A 926 9.37 -55.53 34.88
C ALA A 926 8.72 -54.41 34.04
N ALA A 927 8.47 -53.24 34.63
CA ALA A 927 9.49 -52.18 34.68
C ALA A 927 10.86 -52.59 35.27
N GLU A 928 11.84 -52.81 34.40
CA GLU A 928 13.27 -52.57 34.69
C GLU A 928 13.85 -51.96 33.40
N ALA A 929 14.14 -50.65 33.41
CA ALA A 929 15.46 -50.09 33.69
C ALA A 929 16.37 -50.16 32.43
N ALA A 930 17.15 -49.16 32.02
CA ALA A 930 17.43 -47.82 32.52
C ALA A 930 18.30 -47.09 31.47
N ASP A 931 18.38 -45.76 31.63
CA ASP A 931 19.54 -44.87 31.47
C ASP A 931 20.30 -44.66 30.14
N ILE A 932 20.60 -43.38 29.92
CA ILE A 932 21.39 -42.67 28.90
C ILE A 932 22.83 -42.53 29.48
N PRO A 933 24.00 -42.52 28.76
CA PRO A 933 24.35 -41.66 27.60
C PRO A 933 25.43 -42.13 26.57
N ALA A 934 25.50 -41.34 25.48
CA ALA A 934 26.66 -40.92 24.66
C ALA A 934 27.53 -41.91 23.83
N ALA A 935 27.50 -41.64 22.51
CA ALA A 935 28.58 -41.63 21.51
C ALA A 935 29.36 -42.91 21.14
N GLY A 936 29.33 -43.23 19.84
CA GLY A 936 30.47 -43.82 19.11
C GLY A 936 30.24 -45.19 18.49
N ASP A 937 30.26 -45.21 17.17
CA ASP A 937 30.59 -46.32 16.27
C ASP A 937 29.57 -47.42 15.91
N ALA A 938 29.52 -47.58 14.58
CA ALA A 938 29.36 -48.80 13.81
C ALA A 938 27.99 -49.53 13.81
N ASP A 939 27.50 -49.70 12.57
CA ASP A 939 26.57 -50.74 12.13
C ASP A 939 25.11 -50.69 12.60
N ALA A 940 24.35 -49.77 12.00
CA ALA A 940 22.93 -50.02 11.73
C ALA A 940 22.60 -49.65 10.27
N VAL A 941 23.12 -50.51 9.39
CA VAL A 941 22.82 -50.58 7.96
C VAL A 941 21.31 -50.55 7.69
N PRO A 942 20.86 -49.91 6.59
CA PRO A 942 19.44 -49.71 6.30
C PRO A 942 18.70 -51.03 6.08
N ASN A 943 17.42 -51.07 6.50
CA ASN A 943 16.41 -52.12 6.26
C ASN A 943 16.19 -52.52 4.77
N LYS A 944 17.03 -52.04 3.85
CA LYS A 944 17.16 -52.51 2.46
C LYS A 944 18.13 -53.71 2.32
N ARG A 945 19.17 -53.84 3.16
CA ARG A 945 20.14 -54.97 3.07
C ARG A 945 19.52 -56.28 3.55
N ARG A 946 18.72 -56.29 4.64
CA ARG A 946 17.98 -57.50 5.06
C ARG A 946 16.96 -58.03 4.05
N LYS A 947 16.33 -57.15 3.26
CA LYS A 947 15.42 -57.57 2.17
C LYS A 947 16.20 -58.08 0.95
N LEU A 948 17.38 -57.51 0.68
CA LEU A 948 18.28 -58.00 -0.35
C LEU A 948 18.94 -59.33 0.06
N ASP A 949 19.35 -59.50 1.31
CA ASP A 949 19.92 -60.72 1.87
C ASP A 949 18.87 -61.83 1.93
N HIS A 950 17.62 -61.50 2.25
CA HIS A 950 16.50 -62.44 2.16
C HIS A 950 16.19 -62.82 0.71
N PHE A 951 16.26 -61.88 -0.23
CA PHE A 951 16.10 -62.16 -1.67
C PHE A 951 17.26 -62.97 -2.24
N VAL A 952 18.51 -62.69 -1.85
CA VAL A 952 19.71 -63.47 -2.20
C VAL A 952 19.67 -64.85 -1.58
N ALA A 953 19.17 -64.99 -0.34
CA ALA A 953 18.91 -66.29 0.28
C ALA A 953 17.84 -67.07 -0.50
N LEU A 954 16.74 -66.43 -0.90
CA LEU A 954 15.69 -67.03 -1.73
C LEU A 954 16.21 -67.44 -3.12
N CYS A 955 17.07 -66.62 -3.74
CA CYS A 955 17.72 -66.96 -5.01
C CYS A 955 18.72 -68.12 -4.86
N LYS A 956 19.49 -68.18 -3.76
CA LYS A 956 20.38 -69.32 -3.45
C LYS A 956 19.60 -70.58 -3.10
N GLU A 957 18.45 -70.45 -2.45
CA GLU A 957 17.55 -71.55 -2.11
C GLU A 957 16.85 -72.10 -3.36
N MET A 958 16.40 -71.23 -4.27
CA MET A 958 15.94 -71.61 -5.62
C MET A 958 17.06 -72.25 -6.46
N GLN A 959 18.29 -71.72 -6.41
CA GLN A 959 19.45 -72.30 -7.09
C GLN A 959 19.81 -73.68 -6.51
N SER A 960 19.71 -73.86 -5.18
CA SER A 960 19.93 -75.16 -4.53
C SER A 960 18.81 -76.15 -4.81
N SER A 961 17.57 -75.68 -4.94
CA SER A 961 16.41 -76.48 -5.29
C SER A 961 16.47 -76.93 -6.76
N LEU A 962 16.92 -76.06 -7.66
CA LEU A 962 17.21 -76.39 -9.06
C LEU A 962 18.43 -77.32 -9.22
N ALA A 963 19.47 -77.13 -8.41
CA ALA A 963 20.64 -78.04 -8.38
C ALA A 963 20.34 -79.39 -7.69
N SER A 964 19.30 -79.47 -6.87
CA SER A 964 18.82 -80.71 -6.23
C SER A 964 17.88 -81.55 -7.10
N LEU A 965 17.47 -81.03 -8.27
CA LEU A 965 16.80 -81.79 -9.34
C LEU A 965 17.85 -82.63 -10.09
N GLY A 966 18.46 -83.57 -9.36
CA GLY A 966 19.54 -84.45 -9.79
C GLY A 966 19.10 -85.60 -10.70
N SER A 967 18.31 -85.33 -11.75
CA SER A 967 18.26 -86.20 -12.93
C SER A 967 17.99 -85.37 -14.19
N ALA A 968 18.86 -85.53 -15.18
CA ALA A 968 18.88 -84.76 -16.43
C ALA A 968 17.68 -84.99 -17.36
N GLU A 969 16.63 -85.70 -16.92
CA GLU A 969 15.42 -85.98 -17.71
C GLU A 969 14.15 -85.26 -17.20
N ALA A 970 14.19 -84.55 -16.08
CA ALA A 970 13.04 -83.76 -15.59
C ALA A 970 13.16 -82.24 -15.85
N ALA A 971 14.37 -81.73 -16.13
CA ALA A 971 14.60 -80.31 -16.44
C ALA A 971 14.42 -79.95 -17.91
N ALA A 972 14.35 -80.93 -18.82
CA ALA A 972 14.20 -80.70 -20.27
C ALA A 972 12.73 -80.51 -20.73
N ASN A 973 11.74 -80.62 -19.84
CA ASN A 973 10.32 -80.58 -20.21
C ASN A 973 9.51 -79.40 -19.63
N LEU A 974 10.14 -78.42 -18.97
CA LEU A 974 9.42 -77.34 -18.28
C LEU A 974 9.85 -75.90 -18.60
N LEU A 975 10.96 -75.67 -19.31
CA LEU A 975 11.39 -74.34 -19.77
C LEU A 975 12.13 -74.48 -21.11
N ASP A 976 11.84 -73.61 -22.08
CA ASP A 976 12.58 -73.57 -23.35
C ASP A 976 14.06 -73.23 -23.06
N GLY A 977 15.01 -73.82 -23.79
CA GLY A 977 16.45 -73.67 -23.51
C GLY A 977 16.91 -72.22 -23.49
N LYS A 978 16.20 -71.37 -24.24
CA LYS A 978 16.38 -69.93 -24.26
C LYS A 978 15.92 -69.22 -22.98
N GLU A 979 14.83 -69.69 -22.36
CA GLU A 979 14.29 -69.12 -21.13
C GLU A 979 15.14 -69.47 -19.91
N LEU A 980 15.76 -70.65 -19.89
CA LEU A 980 16.73 -71.02 -18.86
C LEU A 980 18.04 -70.22 -19.02
N ASP A 981 18.55 -70.08 -20.25
CA ASP A 981 19.75 -69.27 -20.52
C ASP A 981 19.51 -67.78 -20.23
N ASP A 982 18.33 -67.24 -20.58
CA ASP A 982 17.93 -65.86 -20.28
C ASP A 982 17.72 -65.66 -18.76
N ALA A 983 17.11 -66.62 -18.05
CA ALA A 983 16.98 -66.57 -16.59
C ALA A 983 18.34 -66.67 -15.88
N THR A 984 19.27 -67.49 -16.40
CA THR A 984 20.63 -67.63 -15.85
C THR A 984 21.47 -66.40 -16.14
N ALA A 985 21.30 -65.77 -17.32
CA ALA A 985 21.93 -64.50 -17.69
C ALA A 985 21.40 -63.32 -16.84
N VAL A 986 20.10 -63.27 -16.56
CA VAL A 986 19.48 -62.26 -15.69
C VAL A 986 19.92 -62.47 -14.23
N LEU A 987 20.04 -63.72 -13.77
CA LEU A 987 20.56 -64.03 -12.43
C LEU A 987 22.05 -63.66 -12.30
N HIS A 988 22.88 -63.93 -13.31
CA HIS A 988 24.28 -63.50 -13.36
C HIS A 988 24.43 -61.98 -13.48
N GLN A 989 23.57 -61.28 -14.22
CA GLN A 989 23.53 -59.82 -14.25
C GLN A 989 23.12 -59.21 -12.90
N LEU A 990 22.19 -59.85 -12.19
CA LEU A 990 21.75 -59.41 -10.86
C LEU A 990 22.82 -59.67 -9.79
N LEU A 991 23.53 -60.81 -9.85
CA LEU A 991 24.66 -61.12 -8.97
C LEU A 991 25.91 -60.26 -9.28
N ALA A 992 26.19 -59.97 -10.55
CA ALA A 992 27.29 -59.10 -10.97
C ALA A 992 27.04 -57.63 -10.61
N LYS A 993 25.78 -57.15 -10.67
CA LYS A 993 25.41 -55.80 -10.20
C LYS A 993 25.42 -55.65 -8.68
N THR A 994 25.40 -56.75 -7.92
CA THR A 994 25.63 -56.73 -6.45
C THR A 994 27.10 -56.86 -6.04
N ALA A 995 28.03 -57.10 -6.98
CA ALA A 995 29.49 -57.09 -6.72
C ALA A 995 30.14 -55.73 -7.05
N ALA A 996 29.37 -54.74 -7.50
CA ALA A 996 29.83 -53.39 -7.85
C ALA A 996 29.23 -52.27 -6.96
N PHE A 997 28.75 -52.61 -5.76
CA PHE A 997 28.40 -51.67 -4.68
C PHE A 997 28.80 -52.22 -3.31
#